data_AF-A0A059IYK0-F1
#
_entry.id   AF-A0A059IYK0-F1
#
_cell.length_a   1.000
_cell.length_b   1.000
_cell.length_c   1.000
_cell.angle_alpha   90.00
_cell.angle_beta   90.00
_cell.angle_gamma   90.00
#
_symmetry.space_group_name_H-M   'P 1'
#
loop_
_entity.id
_entity.type
_entity.pdbx_description
1 polymer ?
#
loop_
_entity_poly.entity_id
_entity_poly.type
_entity_poly.pdbx_seq_one_letter_code
_entity_poly.pdbx_strand_id
1 'polypeptide(L)'
;MCIVSEQLENNGFIPYEFVASETNWFYNLLGIDDMYFQTETVEVIASHILSLYAAKVAAYARDDKRLEIRLDKEAEDHAVYIDTSRPGVTTTDGPRYEQRIDEKYINGATATDSFRVETFRSSSPLPDNSEQQLRCYFVYKCQFANPNPDPEETNIEIVGDKLFLQKATENTKAIYQELLINAVARSGPVIKMFEIEGSREKRLVIAYRQGSAMGFFSALSDLYHYYRLTSSRKYLENFSNGITIVSLYLRPTPGYENSSRHPPIEAAVHQILKEISLLYCIPQNKFQGHFISGRLSLQETIYAHCVWVFVQQFLNRLGSEYTSLAAILDSNNSAHAELLSKLKKRLRSETFTSDYILEIIQKYPDLIHRLYLNFANTHYVQTRGEAQDDFLPTLSYLRLQVDEVLNAEQLKDLVSKTVVSENDRMVMQSFLTFNAAVLKTNFYTPTKVALSFRLSADFLPKHEYPDPLYGMFIIISSEFRGFHLRFRDIARGGIRIVKSRDKEAYAINARSLFDENYNLANTQQRKNKDIPEGGAKGVLLLDVNHQDKVAVAFHKYIDSILDLLLPPASPGIKDPIVDLHGQDEILFMGPDENSAPLVNWATEHARKRGAPWWKSFFTGKSPKLGGIPHDRFAMTTLSVRENVEGIYRKMGIDQTKVRMFQTGGPDGDLGSNGILLGKEQYVAIVDGSGVLADPNGLDREELTRLARSRKMICEYDASKLSKDGYRVLCDDSNVTLPSGEVVNNGTAFRNTYHLRPGNYDIFVPCGGRPESINLNNVSSLIVDGKSVVPFIVEGANLFVTQDSKIRLEKAGCVIYKDASSNKGGVTSSSLEVLASLSFDDAGFTEHMCVAKDGTPPPFYDAYVREVQETIKRNARLEFEAIWRENERTGVPRSVLSDTLSVAITQLDEELQKSELWDNIPLRKATLKDALPKLLIEKIGLETLLERIPDNYLRSIFGSYLASRFVYEYGPNPSQFAFFDFMGKRMPKEEI
;
A
#
# COMPACT_ATOMS: atom_id res chain seq x y z
N MET A 1 -2.72 5.73 54.40
CA MET A 1 -3.60 6.80 54.93
C MET A 1 -2.93 7.59 56.05
N CYS A 2 -2.70 7.04 57.26
CA CYS A 2 -2.16 7.82 58.40
C CYS A 2 -0.82 8.52 58.10
N ILE A 3 0.12 7.82 57.45
CA ILE A 3 1.44 8.37 57.08
C ILE A 3 1.30 9.53 56.06
N VAL A 4 0.31 9.46 55.17
CA VAL A 4 0.04 10.54 54.20
C VAL A 4 -0.57 11.75 54.91
N SER A 5 -1.50 11.55 55.86
CA SER A 5 -2.03 12.65 56.67
C SER A 5 -0.93 13.36 57.45
N GLU A 6 0.00 12.62 58.07
CA GLU A 6 1.15 13.19 58.76
C GLU A 6 2.05 14.00 57.80
N GLN A 7 2.30 13.50 56.59
CA GLN A 7 3.03 14.23 55.57
C GLN A 7 2.32 15.52 55.13
N LEU A 8 0.99 15.50 55.00
CA LEU A 8 0.18 16.68 54.65
C LEU A 8 0.18 17.73 55.76
N GLU A 9 0.12 17.30 57.02
CA GLU A 9 0.26 18.18 58.19
C GLU A 9 1.64 18.84 58.21
N ASN A 10 2.70 18.06 57.99
CA ASN A 10 4.09 18.56 57.92
C ASN A 10 4.30 19.55 56.77
N ASN A 11 3.61 19.37 55.64
CA ASN A 11 3.67 20.29 54.51
C ASN A 11 3.00 21.65 54.81
N GLY A 12 2.02 21.71 55.72
CA GLY A 12 1.41 22.95 56.24
C GLY A 12 0.50 23.73 55.28
N PHE A 13 0.17 23.21 54.10
CA PHE A 13 -0.66 23.91 53.09
C PHE A 13 -2.16 23.71 53.26
N ILE A 14 -2.60 22.60 53.86
CA ILE A 14 -4.01 22.34 54.17
C ILE A 14 -4.21 22.67 55.66
N PRO A 15 -5.23 23.45 56.04
CA PRO A 15 -5.51 23.68 57.46
C PRO A 15 -5.71 22.36 58.19
N TYR A 16 -5.13 22.24 59.38
CA TYR A 16 -5.09 21.00 60.16
C TYR A 16 -6.46 20.30 60.28
N GLU A 17 -7.52 21.08 60.50
CA GLU A 17 -8.90 20.60 60.64
C GLU A 17 -9.44 19.88 59.38
N PHE A 18 -8.90 20.18 58.20
CA PHE A 18 -9.32 19.60 56.92
C PHE A 18 -8.42 18.46 56.43
N VAL A 19 -7.24 18.22 57.03
CA VAL A 19 -6.33 17.17 56.55
C VAL A 19 -6.99 15.79 56.63
N ALA A 20 -7.66 15.48 57.74
CA ALA A 20 -8.33 14.20 57.94
C ALA A 20 -9.49 13.99 56.94
N SER A 21 -10.29 15.03 56.69
CA SER A 21 -11.42 14.94 55.76
C SER A 21 -10.97 14.82 54.31
N GLU A 22 -9.95 15.57 53.89
CA GLU A 22 -9.40 15.51 52.53
C GLU A 22 -8.70 14.17 52.26
N THR A 23 -7.95 13.64 53.24
CA THR A 23 -7.31 12.32 53.12
C THR A 23 -8.38 11.21 53.04
N ASN A 24 -9.42 11.28 53.88
CA ASN A 24 -10.52 10.31 53.86
C ASN A 24 -11.30 10.37 52.54
N TRP A 25 -11.54 11.58 52.03
CA TRP A 25 -12.20 11.75 50.74
C TRP A 25 -11.39 11.11 49.61
N PHE A 26 -10.08 11.34 49.57
CA PHE A 26 -9.21 10.78 48.54
C PHE A 26 -9.11 9.25 48.58
N TYR A 27 -8.94 8.66 49.76
CA TYR A 27 -8.80 7.20 49.91
C TYR A 27 -10.13 6.46 49.76
N ASN A 28 -11.19 6.93 50.43
CA ASN A 28 -12.40 6.11 50.63
C ASN A 28 -13.59 6.57 49.79
N LEU A 29 -13.66 7.85 49.40
CA LEU A 29 -14.84 8.40 48.72
C LEU A 29 -14.64 8.57 47.21
N LEU A 30 -13.40 8.72 46.74
CA LEU A 30 -13.10 8.79 45.31
C LEU A 30 -13.19 7.44 44.61
N GLY A 31 -13.18 6.33 45.33
CA GLY A 31 -13.23 4.99 44.74
C GLY A 31 -12.04 4.72 43.81
N ILE A 32 -10.88 5.32 44.12
CA ILE A 32 -9.60 4.97 43.50
C ILE A 32 -9.28 3.55 43.96
N ASP A 33 -8.85 2.69 43.04
CA ASP A 33 -8.56 1.29 43.34
C ASP A 33 -7.40 1.18 44.34
N ASP A 34 -7.50 0.25 45.29
CA ASP A 34 -6.48 0.01 46.32
C ASP A 34 -5.09 -0.21 45.72
N MET A 35 -5.02 -0.72 44.50
CA MET A 35 -3.77 -0.96 43.77
C MET A 35 -2.97 0.32 43.53
N TYR A 36 -3.61 1.47 43.29
CA TYR A 36 -2.94 2.76 43.14
C TYR A 36 -2.20 3.17 44.42
N PHE A 37 -2.84 2.96 45.58
CA PHE A 37 -2.25 3.31 46.88
C PHE A 37 -1.12 2.37 47.30
N GLN A 38 -1.07 1.16 46.73
CA GLN A 38 0.03 0.23 46.94
C GLN A 38 1.26 0.55 46.08
N THR A 39 1.07 1.24 44.95
CA THR A 39 2.15 1.58 44.01
C THR A 39 2.81 2.93 44.27
N GLU A 40 2.03 3.91 44.68
CA GLU A 40 2.52 5.27 44.78
C GLU A 40 3.21 5.55 46.10
N THR A 41 4.18 6.46 46.06
CA THR A 41 4.85 6.91 47.28
C THR A 41 3.95 7.84 48.09
N VAL A 42 4.22 7.91 49.39
CA VAL A 42 3.50 8.80 50.32
C VAL A 42 3.55 10.25 49.84
N GLU A 43 4.70 10.70 49.33
CA GLU A 43 4.91 12.05 48.83
C GLU A 43 4.06 12.36 47.59
N VAL A 44 3.94 11.39 46.67
CA VAL A 44 3.11 11.55 45.47
C VAL A 44 1.63 11.62 45.84
N ILE A 45 1.16 10.74 46.71
CA ILE A 45 -0.23 10.74 47.19
C ILE A 45 -0.54 12.05 47.92
N ALA A 46 0.36 12.51 48.80
CA ALA A 46 0.21 13.80 49.49
C ALA A 46 0.18 14.97 48.49
N SER A 47 1.03 14.96 47.46
CA SER A 47 1.03 15.97 46.40
C SER A 47 -0.27 16.00 45.60
N HIS A 48 -0.88 14.83 45.32
CA HIS A 48 -2.17 14.76 44.65
C HIS A 48 -3.31 15.32 45.52
N ILE A 49 -3.35 14.96 46.80
CA ILE A 49 -4.33 15.52 47.74
C ILE A 49 -4.19 17.04 47.84
N LEU A 50 -2.96 17.55 47.93
CA LEU A 50 -2.68 19.00 47.90
C LEU A 50 -3.19 19.66 46.62
N SER A 51 -2.96 19.04 45.47
CA SER A 51 -3.40 19.56 44.18
C SER A 51 -4.93 19.61 44.07
N LEU A 52 -5.61 18.58 44.58
CA LEU A 52 -7.07 18.54 44.65
C LEU A 52 -7.63 19.61 45.59
N TYR A 53 -7.01 19.80 46.75
CA TYR A 53 -7.40 20.84 47.70
C TYR A 53 -7.18 22.25 47.11
N ALA A 54 -6.06 22.49 46.43
CA ALA A 54 -5.80 23.74 45.72
C ALA A 54 -6.85 24.01 44.63
N ALA A 55 -7.27 22.98 43.88
CA ALA A 55 -8.33 23.09 42.89
C ALA A 55 -9.68 23.47 43.52
N LYS A 56 -10.03 22.91 44.69
CA LYS A 56 -11.24 23.28 45.45
C LYS A 56 -11.21 24.75 45.90
N VAL A 57 -10.08 25.20 46.43
CA VAL A 57 -9.91 26.60 46.85
C VAL A 57 -10.01 27.55 45.65
N ALA A 58 -9.38 27.19 44.52
CA ALA A 58 -9.45 27.97 43.30
C ALA A 58 -10.89 28.04 42.74
N ALA A 59 -11.64 26.94 42.77
CA ALA A 59 -13.04 26.91 42.35
C ALA A 59 -13.93 27.79 43.24
N TYR A 60 -13.72 27.77 44.56
CA TYR A 60 -14.44 28.63 45.49
C TYR A 60 -14.23 30.13 45.21
N ALA A 61 -13.03 30.50 44.73
CA ALA A 61 -12.68 31.88 44.37
C ALA A 61 -13.20 32.34 42.99
N ARG A 62 -13.81 31.45 42.18
CA ARG A 62 -14.41 31.81 40.88
C ARG A 62 -15.86 32.26 41.06
N ASP A 63 -16.30 33.21 40.22
CA ASP A 63 -17.68 33.72 40.21
C ASP A 63 -18.74 32.64 39.91
N ASP A 64 -18.38 31.64 39.08
CA ASP A 64 -19.28 30.53 38.72
C ASP A 64 -19.29 29.39 39.74
N LYS A 65 -18.37 29.42 40.72
CA LYS A 65 -18.16 28.40 41.77
C LYS A 65 -18.09 26.96 41.26
N ARG A 66 -17.75 26.75 39.99
CA ARG A 66 -17.69 25.41 39.39
C ARG A 66 -16.41 24.71 39.82
N LEU A 67 -16.56 23.58 40.52
CA LEU A 67 -15.44 22.71 40.86
C LEU A 67 -14.94 21.99 39.61
N GLU A 68 -13.83 22.46 39.06
CA GLU A 68 -13.16 21.85 37.92
C GLU A 68 -11.73 21.46 38.32
N ILE A 69 -11.52 20.15 38.43
CA ILE A 69 -10.21 19.58 38.75
C ILE A 69 -9.52 19.17 37.45
N ARG A 70 -8.36 19.76 37.20
CA ARG A 70 -7.44 19.39 36.12
C ARG A 70 -6.04 19.31 36.68
N LEU A 71 -5.46 18.12 36.68
CA LEU A 71 -4.09 17.86 37.10
C LEU A 71 -3.38 17.12 35.98
N ASP A 72 -2.21 17.61 35.58
CA ASP A 72 -1.27 16.89 34.74
C ASP A 72 0.14 16.94 35.32
N LYS A 73 0.69 15.77 35.62
CA LYS A 73 2.06 15.59 36.09
C LYS A 73 2.75 14.58 35.19
N GLU A 74 3.81 15.00 34.51
CA GLU A 74 4.57 14.16 33.58
C GLU A 74 6.03 14.08 34.03
N ALA A 75 6.55 12.87 34.09
CA ALA A 75 7.96 12.55 34.28
C ALA A 75 8.45 11.67 33.11
N GLU A 76 9.73 11.30 33.12
CA GLU A 76 10.32 10.45 32.07
C GLU A 76 9.75 9.02 32.08
N ASP A 77 9.48 8.48 33.27
CA ASP A 77 9.09 7.09 33.49
C ASP A 77 7.63 6.91 33.93
N HIS A 78 6.92 7.99 34.26
CA HIS A 78 5.51 7.95 34.63
C HIS A 78 4.77 9.25 34.33
N ALA A 79 3.45 9.19 34.20
CA ALA A 79 2.58 10.36 34.13
C ALA A 79 1.25 10.12 34.85
N VAL A 80 0.70 11.20 35.42
CA VAL A 80 -0.59 11.19 36.11
C VAL A 80 -1.45 12.30 35.56
N TYR A 81 -2.66 11.95 35.15
CA TYR A 81 -3.68 12.90 34.75
C TYR A 81 -4.95 12.70 35.57
N ILE A 82 -5.50 13.76 36.15
CA ILE A 82 -6.78 13.73 36.84
C ILE A 82 -7.67 14.83 36.25
N ASP A 83 -8.86 14.44 35.82
CA ASP A 83 -9.80 15.33 35.17
C ASP A 83 -11.21 15.18 35.72
N THR A 84 -11.94 16.28 35.74
CA THR A 84 -13.37 16.30 36.01
C THR A 84 -14.12 16.13 34.70
N SER A 85 -14.83 15.00 34.55
CA SER A 85 -15.53 14.69 33.31
C SER A 85 -16.90 14.04 33.53
N ARG A 86 -17.84 14.33 32.63
CA ARG A 86 -19.16 13.70 32.63
C ARG A 86 -19.05 12.24 32.13
N PRO A 87 -19.58 11.24 32.86
CA PRO A 87 -19.55 9.85 32.40
C PRO A 87 -20.33 9.66 31.10
N GLY A 88 -19.81 8.84 30.18
CA GLY A 88 -20.54 8.51 28.94
C GLY A 88 -20.56 9.61 27.88
N VAL A 89 -19.75 10.67 28.05
CA VAL A 89 -19.70 11.81 27.13
C VAL A 89 -18.26 12.08 26.75
N THR A 90 -17.99 12.15 25.45
CA THR A 90 -16.69 12.64 24.95
C THR A 90 -16.69 14.15 24.93
N THR A 91 -15.71 14.77 25.60
CA THR A 91 -15.50 16.21 25.60
C THR A 91 -14.49 16.58 24.50
N THR A 92 -14.88 17.47 23.58
CA THR A 92 -14.00 17.98 22.51
C THR A 92 -13.17 19.18 22.95
N ASP A 93 -13.59 19.86 24.02
CA ASP A 93 -12.90 20.99 24.63
C ASP A 93 -12.09 20.56 25.86
N GLY A 94 -11.06 21.33 26.23
CA GLY A 94 -10.24 21.05 27.42
C GLY A 94 -8.98 20.21 27.14
N PRO A 95 -8.43 19.51 28.16
CA PRO A 95 -7.07 18.97 28.12
C PRO A 95 -6.90 17.69 27.28
N ARG A 96 -8.00 17.00 26.94
CA ARG A 96 -8.03 15.81 26.06
C ARG A 96 -6.96 14.75 26.41
N TYR A 97 -6.90 14.39 27.69
CA TYR A 97 -5.81 13.54 28.21
C TYR A 97 -5.66 12.20 27.51
N GLU A 98 -6.73 11.50 27.11
CA GLU A 98 -6.58 10.23 26.37
C GLU A 98 -5.89 10.42 25.00
N GLN A 99 -6.16 11.54 24.29
CA GLN A 99 -5.46 11.85 23.03
C GLN A 99 -3.98 12.20 23.28
N ARG A 100 -3.71 12.97 24.33
CA ARG A 100 -2.33 13.26 24.77
C ARG A 100 -1.58 11.98 25.17
N ILE A 101 -2.26 11.03 25.81
CA ILE A 101 -1.69 9.72 26.18
C ILE A 101 -1.40 8.89 24.93
N ASP A 102 -2.34 8.85 23.97
CA ASP A 102 -2.12 8.19 22.69
C ASP A 102 -0.87 8.72 22.00
N GLU A 103 -0.76 10.04 21.83
CA GLU A 103 0.35 10.71 21.14
C GLU A 103 1.69 10.50 21.83
N LYS A 104 1.76 10.63 23.16
CA LYS A 104 3.03 10.61 23.90
C LYS A 104 3.52 9.20 24.28
N TYR A 105 2.61 8.27 24.60
CA TYR A 105 2.99 7.03 25.30
C TYR A 105 2.56 5.74 24.58
N ILE A 106 1.56 5.79 23.68
CA ILE A 106 1.00 4.57 23.05
C ILE A 106 1.39 4.46 21.58
N ASN A 107 1.23 5.53 20.79
CA ASN A 107 1.39 5.47 19.33
C ASN A 107 2.81 5.11 18.89
N GLY A 108 3.80 5.57 19.64
CA GLY A 108 5.23 5.31 19.42
C GLY A 108 5.78 4.08 20.14
N ALA A 109 4.92 3.27 20.78
CA ALA A 109 5.36 2.16 21.62
C ALA A 109 6.21 1.14 20.84
N THR A 110 7.33 0.74 21.45
CA THR A 110 8.27 -0.28 20.96
C THR A 110 8.64 -1.23 22.09
N ALA A 111 9.31 -2.34 21.79
CA ALA A 111 9.77 -3.29 22.81
C ALA A 111 10.67 -2.65 23.91
N THR A 112 11.39 -1.57 23.59
CA THR A 112 12.30 -0.88 24.52
C THR A 112 11.72 0.39 25.13
N ASP A 113 10.69 0.95 24.51
CA ASP A 113 10.04 2.18 24.96
C ASP A 113 8.53 2.01 24.84
N SER A 114 7.95 1.45 25.89
CA SER A 114 6.53 1.15 26.02
C SER A 114 6.03 1.56 27.38
N PHE A 115 4.77 1.97 27.44
CA PHE A 115 4.11 2.36 28.67
C PHE A 115 2.85 1.53 28.87
N ARG A 116 2.48 1.28 30.13
CA ARG A 116 1.18 0.77 30.52
C ARG A 116 0.30 1.91 31.01
N VAL A 117 -1.00 1.78 30.82
CA VAL A 117 -1.98 2.81 31.21
C VAL A 117 -3.08 2.18 32.04
N GLU A 118 -3.33 2.76 33.21
CA GLU A 118 -4.44 2.40 34.09
C GLU A 118 -5.37 3.60 34.23
N THR A 119 -6.67 3.37 34.09
CA THR A 119 -7.66 4.44 34.19
C THR A 119 -8.76 4.06 35.13
N PHE A 120 -9.20 5.01 35.94
CA PHE A 120 -10.23 4.82 36.96
C PHE A 120 -11.22 5.97 36.91
N ARG A 121 -12.50 5.64 37.07
CA ARG A 121 -13.56 6.62 37.24
C ARG A 121 -14.17 6.44 38.62
N SER A 122 -14.25 7.55 39.35
CA SER A 122 -14.82 7.57 40.69
C SER A 122 -16.26 7.04 40.72
N SER A 123 -16.60 6.36 41.83
CA SER A 123 -17.93 5.79 42.05
C SER A 123 -18.96 6.87 42.38
N SER A 124 -18.54 7.93 43.06
CA SER A 124 -19.40 9.04 43.52
C SER A 124 -19.22 10.29 42.64
N PRO A 125 -20.28 11.08 42.40
CA PRO A 125 -20.16 12.41 41.81
C PRO A 125 -19.31 13.37 42.66
N LEU A 126 -18.85 14.46 42.05
CA LEU A 126 -18.17 15.52 42.79
C LEU A 126 -19.12 16.21 43.78
N PRO A 127 -18.59 16.68 44.94
CA PRO A 127 -19.32 17.61 45.81
C PRO A 127 -19.77 18.83 44.98
N ASP A 128 -21.02 19.24 45.12
CA ASP A 128 -21.65 20.39 44.43
C ASP A 128 -21.92 20.26 42.92
N ASN A 129 -21.57 19.14 42.26
CA ASN A 129 -21.96 18.86 40.87
C ASN A 129 -22.30 17.38 40.63
N SER A 130 -23.60 17.06 40.64
CA SER A 130 -24.11 15.68 40.50
C SER A 130 -23.91 15.06 39.11
N GLU A 131 -23.54 15.84 38.09
CA GLU A 131 -23.36 15.33 36.72
C GLU A 131 -21.91 14.94 36.39
N GLN A 132 -20.94 15.30 37.23
CA GLN A 132 -19.52 15.11 36.96
C GLN A 132 -18.86 14.13 37.93
N GLN A 133 -17.89 13.37 37.41
CA GLN A 133 -17.08 12.43 38.18
C GLN A 133 -15.60 12.69 37.90
N LEU A 134 -14.75 12.33 38.86
CA LEU A 134 -13.30 12.30 38.62
C LEU A 134 -12.92 11.11 37.75
N ARG A 135 -12.02 11.39 36.82
CA ARG A 135 -11.40 10.43 35.92
C ARG A 135 -9.88 10.55 36.05
N CYS A 136 -9.25 9.48 36.49
CA CYS A 136 -7.82 9.41 36.72
C CYS A 136 -7.16 8.52 35.66
N TYR A 137 -5.97 8.89 35.23
CA TYR A 137 -5.11 8.16 34.31
C TYR A 137 -3.72 8.07 34.92
N PHE A 138 -3.18 6.87 34.98
CA PHE A 138 -1.85 6.58 35.48
C PHE A 138 -1.08 5.87 34.37
N VAL A 139 0.06 6.44 34.00
CA VAL A 139 0.91 5.95 32.92
C VAL A 139 2.25 5.58 33.53
N TYR A 140 2.75 4.38 33.25
CA TYR A 140 4.02 3.89 33.79
C TYR A 140 4.85 3.25 32.68
N LYS A 141 6.16 3.50 32.66
CA LYS A 141 7.08 2.87 31.74
C LYS A 141 7.20 1.37 32.06
N CYS A 142 7.07 0.54 31.03
CA CYS A 142 7.14 -0.91 31.19
C CYS A 142 8.55 -1.39 31.53
N GLN A 143 8.63 -2.40 32.40
CA GLN A 143 9.83 -3.16 32.72
C GLN A 143 9.56 -4.64 32.45
N PHE A 144 9.83 -5.09 31.23
CA PHE A 144 9.55 -6.46 30.80
C PHE A 144 10.43 -7.50 31.48
N ALA A 145 9.89 -8.71 31.68
CA ALA A 145 10.65 -9.85 32.16
C ALA A 145 11.76 -10.23 31.18
N ASN A 146 11.43 -10.32 29.88
CA ASN A 146 12.38 -10.37 28.78
C ASN A 146 12.13 -9.19 27.82
N PRO A 147 13.05 -8.21 27.72
CA PRO A 147 12.91 -7.07 26.80
C PRO A 147 13.02 -7.43 25.31
N ASN A 148 13.65 -8.55 24.95
CA ASN A 148 13.92 -8.94 23.57
C ASN A 148 13.49 -10.40 23.29
N PRO A 149 12.18 -10.72 23.38
CA PRO A 149 11.69 -12.05 23.04
C PRO A 149 11.65 -12.26 21.52
N ASP A 150 11.45 -13.50 21.09
CA ASP A 150 11.02 -13.77 19.73
C ASP A 150 9.63 -13.14 19.49
N PRO A 151 9.35 -12.51 18.33
CA PRO A 151 8.04 -11.94 18.03
C PRO A 151 6.87 -12.95 18.05
N GLU A 152 7.17 -14.25 17.91
CA GLU A 152 6.19 -15.35 18.02
C GLU A 152 6.10 -15.92 19.44
N GLU A 153 6.90 -15.45 20.40
CA GLU A 153 6.76 -15.84 21.81
C GLU A 153 5.41 -15.37 22.35
N THR A 154 4.71 -16.27 23.05
CA THR A 154 3.36 -16.03 23.57
C THR A 154 3.26 -16.20 25.06
N ASN A 155 4.27 -16.77 25.73
CA ASN A 155 4.26 -16.99 27.17
C ASN A 155 4.26 -15.67 27.93
N ILE A 156 3.17 -15.40 28.64
CA ILE A 156 2.93 -14.15 29.36
C ILE A 156 4.00 -13.88 30.43
N GLU A 157 4.54 -14.93 31.07
CA GLU A 157 5.57 -14.79 32.11
C GLU A 157 6.93 -14.39 31.52
N ILE A 158 7.12 -14.52 30.20
CA ILE A 158 8.33 -14.09 29.49
C ILE A 158 8.15 -12.68 28.93
N VAL A 159 7.01 -12.42 28.28
CA VAL A 159 6.77 -11.17 27.53
C VAL A 159 6.10 -10.07 28.34
N GLY A 160 5.59 -10.41 29.53
CA GLY A 160 4.88 -9.51 30.42
C GLY A 160 5.77 -8.52 31.16
N ASP A 161 5.16 -7.39 31.53
CA ASP A 161 5.73 -6.42 32.46
C ASP A 161 5.81 -7.02 33.89
N LYS A 162 6.92 -6.79 34.59
CA LYS A 162 7.15 -7.36 35.93
C LYS A 162 6.09 -6.93 36.94
N LEU A 163 5.67 -5.66 36.90
CA LEU A 163 4.67 -5.13 37.83
C LEU A 163 3.28 -5.67 37.50
N PHE A 164 2.95 -5.81 36.21
CA PHE A 164 1.74 -6.51 35.78
C PHE A 164 1.73 -7.97 36.26
N LEU A 165 2.80 -8.72 36.05
CA LEU A 165 2.89 -10.15 36.42
C LEU A 165 2.77 -10.38 37.93
N GLN A 166 3.25 -9.45 38.75
CA GLN A 166 3.14 -9.52 40.20
C GLN A 166 1.71 -9.26 40.71
N LYS A 167 0.92 -8.46 39.99
CA LYS A 167 -0.39 -7.98 40.44
C LYS A 167 -1.58 -8.66 39.78
N ALA A 168 -1.43 -9.07 38.52
CA ALA A 168 -2.51 -9.65 37.76
C ALA A 168 -2.99 -10.96 38.40
N THR A 169 -4.31 -11.09 38.57
CA THR A 169 -4.90 -12.34 39.06
C THR A 169 -4.67 -13.49 38.08
N GLU A 170 -4.64 -14.73 38.59
CA GLU A 170 -4.48 -15.93 37.74
C GLU A 170 -5.51 -15.98 36.60
N ASN A 171 -6.76 -15.59 36.87
CA ASN A 171 -7.80 -15.50 35.84
C ASN A 171 -7.46 -14.44 34.76
N THR A 172 -6.95 -13.27 35.16
CA THR A 172 -6.54 -12.23 34.20
C THR A 172 -5.34 -12.67 33.36
N LYS A 173 -4.36 -13.33 33.98
CA LYS A 173 -3.22 -13.90 33.26
C LYS A 173 -3.67 -14.94 32.25
N ALA A 174 -4.58 -15.85 32.63
CA ALA A 174 -5.12 -16.86 31.72
C ALA A 174 -5.85 -16.25 30.51
N ILE A 175 -6.70 -15.24 30.75
CA ILE A 175 -7.39 -14.51 29.66
C ILE A 175 -6.36 -13.85 28.73
N TYR A 176 -5.39 -13.13 29.29
CA TYR A 176 -4.38 -12.41 28.49
C TYR A 176 -3.47 -13.37 27.73
N GLN A 177 -3.10 -14.50 28.33
CA GLN A 177 -2.35 -15.58 27.70
C GLN A 177 -3.08 -16.13 26.47
N GLU A 178 -4.40 -16.34 26.57
CA GLU A 178 -5.20 -16.78 25.43
C GLU A 178 -5.25 -15.73 24.31
N LEU A 179 -5.40 -14.45 24.67
CA LEU A 179 -5.40 -13.37 23.69
C LEU A 179 -4.03 -13.19 23.02
N LEU A 180 -2.91 -13.34 23.75
CA LEU A 180 -1.56 -13.30 23.20
C LEU A 180 -1.37 -14.35 22.11
N ILE A 181 -1.76 -15.61 22.40
CA ILE A 181 -1.69 -16.72 21.44
C ILE A 181 -2.46 -16.36 20.16
N ASN A 182 -3.69 -15.88 20.33
CA ASN A 182 -4.54 -15.53 19.19
C ASN A 182 -4.02 -14.30 18.41
N ALA A 183 -3.47 -13.30 19.09
CA ALA A 183 -2.99 -12.05 18.47
C ALA A 183 -1.68 -12.26 17.71
N VAL A 184 -0.83 -13.18 18.15
CA VAL A 184 0.36 -13.61 17.40
C VAL A 184 -0.05 -14.39 16.15
N ALA A 185 -1.06 -15.27 16.26
CA ALA A 185 -1.53 -16.10 15.16
C ALA A 185 -2.35 -15.34 14.08
N ARG A 186 -2.89 -14.16 14.41
CA ARG A 186 -3.79 -13.39 13.53
C ARG A 186 -3.18 -12.05 13.11
N SER A 187 -3.65 -11.53 11.97
CA SER A 187 -3.23 -10.19 11.48
C SER A 187 -4.02 -9.05 12.10
N GLY A 188 -5.31 -9.27 12.37
CA GLY A 188 -6.22 -8.26 12.91
C GLY A 188 -6.44 -8.35 14.42
N PRO A 189 -7.22 -7.41 14.97
CA PRO A 189 -7.47 -7.36 16.41
C PRO A 189 -8.24 -8.59 16.87
N VAL A 190 -7.84 -9.13 18.01
CA VAL A 190 -8.56 -10.19 18.72
C VAL A 190 -9.45 -9.54 19.77
N ILE A 191 -10.74 -9.82 19.71
CA ILE A 191 -11.74 -9.13 20.53
C ILE A 191 -12.55 -10.19 21.27
N LYS A 192 -12.61 -10.10 22.60
CA LYS A 192 -13.39 -11.01 23.45
C LYS A 192 -14.14 -10.28 24.54
N MET A 193 -15.37 -10.73 24.82
CA MET A 193 -16.20 -10.24 25.91
C MET A 193 -16.34 -11.32 26.98
N PHE A 194 -16.29 -10.89 28.23
CA PHE A 194 -16.42 -11.72 29.43
C PHE A 194 -17.46 -11.11 30.37
N GLU A 195 -18.27 -11.95 30.98
CA GLU A 195 -19.21 -11.54 32.03
C GLU A 195 -18.50 -11.49 33.39
N ILE A 196 -18.96 -10.57 34.24
CA ILE A 196 -18.46 -10.44 35.61
C ILE A 196 -19.54 -10.96 36.55
N GLU A 197 -19.21 -12.01 37.30
CA GLU A 197 -20.15 -12.64 38.23
C GLU A 197 -20.68 -11.63 39.26
N GLY A 198 -22.00 -11.59 39.46
CA GLY A 198 -22.65 -10.68 40.39
C GLY A 198 -22.69 -9.20 39.96
N SER A 199 -22.26 -8.86 38.74
CA SER A 199 -22.25 -7.48 38.22
C SER A 199 -22.93 -7.36 36.86
N ARG A 200 -23.57 -6.20 36.59
CA ARG A 200 -24.04 -5.84 35.24
C ARG A 200 -22.93 -5.27 34.35
N GLU A 201 -21.73 -5.10 34.90
CA GLU A 201 -20.54 -4.67 34.15
C GLU A 201 -20.07 -5.77 33.20
N LYS A 202 -19.71 -5.39 31.98
CA LYS A 202 -19.16 -6.31 30.97
C LYS A 202 -17.68 -6.00 30.75
N ARG A 203 -16.82 -7.03 30.75
CA ARG A 203 -15.39 -6.89 30.50
C ARG A 203 -15.11 -7.17 29.02
N LEU A 204 -14.57 -6.19 28.33
CA LEU A 204 -14.17 -6.30 26.92
C LEU A 204 -12.65 -6.25 26.81
N VAL A 205 -12.04 -7.27 26.21
CA VAL A 205 -10.59 -7.39 26.08
C VAL A 205 -10.22 -7.43 24.60
N ILE A 206 -9.29 -6.57 24.20
CA ILE A 206 -8.88 -6.34 22.81
C ILE A 206 -7.37 -6.50 22.74
N ALA A 207 -6.86 -7.40 21.90
CA ALA A 207 -5.44 -7.56 21.64
C ALA A 207 -5.10 -7.21 20.20
N TYR A 208 -4.04 -6.44 19.99
CA TYR A 208 -3.58 -6.01 18.66
C TYR A 208 -2.06 -5.76 18.65
N ARG A 209 -1.48 -5.60 17.46
CA ARG A 209 -0.04 -5.35 17.32
C ARG A 209 0.29 -3.89 17.62
N GLN A 210 1.42 -3.64 18.28
CA GLN A 210 1.88 -2.29 18.57
C GLN A 210 2.09 -1.50 17.28
N GLY A 211 1.70 -0.22 17.29
CA GLY A 211 1.87 0.69 16.15
C GLY A 211 0.99 0.41 14.92
N SER A 212 -0.01 -0.47 15.02
CA SER A 212 -0.92 -0.81 13.90
C SER A 212 -2.29 -0.12 13.97
N ALA A 213 -2.56 0.71 14.99
CA ALA A 213 -3.76 1.53 15.08
C ALA A 213 -3.47 2.75 15.99
N MET A 214 -2.96 3.83 15.42
CA MET A 214 -2.65 5.06 16.17
C MET A 214 -3.93 5.79 16.60
N GLY A 215 -3.96 6.25 17.85
CA GLY A 215 -5.13 6.94 18.43
C GLY A 215 -6.28 6.01 18.82
N PHE A 216 -6.04 4.70 18.88
CA PHE A 216 -7.09 3.69 19.11
C PHE A 216 -7.59 3.69 20.56
N PHE A 217 -6.75 3.99 21.54
CA PHE A 217 -7.16 3.98 22.95
C PHE A 217 -8.21 5.05 23.25
N SER A 218 -7.99 6.29 22.79
CA SER A 218 -8.99 7.36 22.90
C SER A 218 -10.22 7.09 22.03
N ALA A 219 -10.04 6.57 20.81
CA ALA A 219 -11.15 6.27 19.91
C ALA A 219 -12.13 5.22 20.49
N LEU A 220 -11.63 4.27 21.29
CA LEU A 220 -12.50 3.31 22.00
C LEU A 220 -13.48 4.01 22.95
N SER A 221 -13.07 5.14 23.57
CA SER A 221 -13.98 5.98 24.37
C SER A 221 -15.16 6.47 23.58
N ASP A 222 -14.87 7.07 22.44
CA ASP A 222 -15.89 7.67 21.58
C ASP A 222 -16.90 6.60 21.15
N LEU A 223 -16.41 5.38 20.88
CA LEU A 223 -17.26 4.25 20.52
C LEU A 223 -18.22 3.83 21.63
N TYR A 224 -17.74 3.54 22.84
CA TYR A 224 -18.67 3.10 23.89
C TYR A 224 -19.53 4.27 24.42
N HIS A 225 -19.07 5.53 24.34
CA HIS A 225 -19.88 6.71 24.64
C HIS A 225 -21.05 6.88 23.65
N TYR A 226 -20.82 6.63 22.35
CA TYR A 226 -21.88 6.64 21.33
C TYR A 226 -23.03 5.70 21.70
N TYR A 227 -22.70 4.51 22.21
CA TYR A 227 -23.65 3.52 22.69
C TYR A 227 -24.16 3.74 24.12
N ARG A 228 -23.95 4.94 24.70
CA ARG A 228 -24.41 5.32 26.04
C ARG A 228 -23.88 4.41 27.15
N LEU A 229 -22.64 3.95 26.98
CA LEU A 229 -21.88 3.26 28.01
C LEU A 229 -20.80 4.18 28.56
N THR A 230 -20.28 3.84 29.73
CA THR A 230 -19.10 4.46 30.34
C THR A 230 -18.19 3.37 30.86
N SER A 231 -16.89 3.66 30.96
CA SER A 231 -15.94 2.74 31.60
C SER A 231 -15.76 3.07 33.08
N SER A 232 -15.89 2.07 33.96
CA SER A 232 -15.43 2.21 35.36
C SER A 232 -13.91 2.27 35.40
N ARG A 233 -13.26 1.34 34.69
CA ARG A 233 -11.81 1.25 34.56
C ARG A 233 -11.39 0.74 33.19
N LYS A 234 -10.17 1.10 32.79
CA LYS A 234 -9.51 0.57 31.59
C LYS A 234 -8.06 0.32 31.87
N TYR A 235 -7.53 -0.73 31.28
CA TYR A 235 -6.12 -1.08 31.32
C TYR A 235 -5.59 -1.20 29.90
N LEU A 236 -4.40 -0.66 29.65
CA LEU A 236 -3.61 -0.93 28.46
C LEU A 236 -2.29 -1.52 28.95
N GLU A 237 -2.05 -2.77 28.57
CA GLU A 237 -0.81 -3.49 28.85
C GLU A 237 -0.07 -3.74 27.54
N ASN A 238 1.17 -3.28 27.49
CA ASN A 238 2.08 -3.62 26.41
C ASN A 238 2.88 -4.89 26.79
N PHE A 239 3.30 -5.65 25.79
CA PHE A 239 4.14 -6.84 25.92
C PHE A 239 5.37 -6.67 25.03
N SER A 240 6.50 -7.24 25.45
CA SER A 240 7.79 -7.06 24.75
C SER A 240 7.87 -7.73 23.38
N ASN A 241 6.95 -8.66 23.07
CA ASN A 241 6.82 -9.27 21.74
C ASN A 241 6.08 -8.36 20.71
N GLY A 242 5.70 -7.14 21.11
CA GLY A 242 5.02 -6.20 20.22
C GLY A 242 3.50 -6.32 20.19
N ILE A 243 2.87 -6.94 21.20
CA ILE A 243 1.42 -6.97 21.37
C ILE A 243 0.97 -5.96 22.43
N THR A 244 -0.20 -5.36 22.22
CA THR A 244 -0.92 -4.52 23.18
C THR A 244 -2.24 -5.18 23.52
N ILE A 245 -2.59 -5.24 24.80
CA ILE A 245 -3.90 -5.68 25.29
C ILE A 245 -4.59 -4.54 26.01
N VAL A 246 -5.78 -4.19 25.55
CA VAL A 246 -6.68 -3.22 26.20
C VAL A 246 -7.84 -3.97 26.85
N SER A 247 -8.06 -3.78 28.15
CA SER A 247 -9.20 -4.33 28.89
C SER A 247 -10.11 -3.19 29.36
N LEU A 248 -11.33 -3.15 28.87
CA LEU A 248 -12.37 -2.17 29.19
C LEU A 248 -13.42 -2.80 30.10
N TYR A 249 -13.83 -2.08 31.14
CA TYR A 249 -14.92 -2.48 32.03
C TYR A 249 -16.11 -1.56 31.84
N LEU A 250 -17.10 -2.02 31.06
CA LEU A 250 -18.20 -1.21 30.55
C LEU A 250 -19.46 -1.37 31.40
N ARG A 251 -20.09 -0.25 31.73
CA ARG A 251 -21.39 -0.17 32.41
C ARG A 251 -22.30 0.87 31.72
N PRO A 252 -23.63 0.82 31.91
CA PRO A 252 -24.52 1.84 31.37
C PRO A 252 -24.18 3.22 31.93
N THR A 253 -24.39 4.28 31.14
CA THR A 253 -24.25 5.64 31.63
C THR A 253 -25.32 5.94 32.69
N PRO A 254 -24.96 6.50 33.87
CA PRO A 254 -25.92 6.84 34.91
C PRO A 254 -27.06 7.74 34.39
N GLY A 255 -28.30 7.45 34.79
CA GLY A 255 -29.49 8.21 34.39
C GLY A 255 -30.18 7.74 33.11
N TYR A 256 -29.61 6.78 32.37
CA TYR A 256 -30.18 6.22 31.13
C TYR A 256 -30.66 4.77 31.27
N GLU A 257 -30.63 4.21 32.49
CA GLU A 257 -30.84 2.78 32.77
C GLU A 257 -32.28 2.27 32.50
N ASN A 258 -33.27 3.16 32.42
CA ASN A 258 -34.71 2.82 32.33
C ASN A 258 -35.46 3.45 31.12
N SER A 259 -34.73 3.93 30.10
CA SER A 259 -35.38 4.51 28.91
C SER A 259 -35.83 3.41 27.94
N SER A 260 -37.13 3.37 27.63
CA SER A 260 -37.74 2.47 26.64
C SER A 260 -37.29 2.70 25.19
N ARG A 261 -36.45 3.70 24.94
CA ARG A 261 -35.87 4.03 23.63
C ARG A 261 -34.47 3.45 23.40
N HIS A 262 -33.91 2.66 24.33
CA HIS A 262 -32.50 2.24 24.27
C HIS A 262 -32.32 0.71 24.28
N PRO A 263 -31.32 0.19 23.56
CA PRO A 263 -31.01 -1.24 23.59
C PRO A 263 -30.50 -1.66 24.98
N PRO A 264 -30.74 -2.92 25.39
CA PRO A 264 -30.05 -3.53 26.53
C PRO A 264 -28.52 -3.42 26.39
N ILE A 265 -27.81 -3.39 27.52
CA ILE A 265 -26.33 -3.31 27.54
C ILE A 265 -25.70 -4.44 26.71
N GLU A 266 -26.31 -5.63 26.69
CA GLU A 266 -25.89 -6.77 25.90
C GLU A 266 -25.86 -6.45 24.40
N ALA A 267 -26.92 -5.82 23.88
CA ALA A 267 -27.02 -5.43 22.49
C ALA A 267 -26.03 -4.31 22.13
N ALA A 268 -25.83 -3.34 23.03
CA ALA A 268 -24.85 -2.27 22.88
C ALA A 268 -23.40 -2.82 22.82
N VAL A 269 -23.03 -3.70 23.76
CA VAL A 269 -21.70 -4.32 23.80
C VAL A 269 -21.47 -5.22 22.58
N HIS A 270 -22.50 -5.94 22.13
CA HIS A 270 -22.41 -6.74 20.91
C HIS A 270 -22.16 -5.88 19.67
N GLN A 271 -22.80 -4.72 19.56
CA GLN A 271 -22.54 -3.79 18.46
C GLN A 271 -21.11 -3.22 18.52
N ILE A 272 -20.64 -2.84 19.71
CA ILE A 272 -19.26 -2.40 19.93
C ILE A 272 -18.26 -3.47 19.46
N LEU A 273 -18.50 -4.75 19.79
CA LEU A 273 -17.65 -5.86 19.34
C LEU A 273 -17.47 -5.91 17.82
N LYS A 274 -18.57 -5.74 17.08
CA LYS A 274 -18.56 -5.74 15.60
C LYS A 274 -17.85 -4.50 15.03
N GLU A 275 -17.99 -3.36 15.70
CA GLU A 275 -17.49 -2.07 15.23
C GLU A 275 -16.03 -1.78 15.59
N ILE A 276 -15.48 -2.43 16.62
CA ILE A 276 -14.07 -2.28 17.00
C ILE A 276 -13.12 -2.58 15.83
N SER A 277 -13.42 -3.59 15.00
CA SER A 277 -12.58 -3.89 13.84
C SER A 277 -12.64 -2.78 12.77
N LEU A 278 -13.78 -2.11 12.65
CA LEU A 278 -13.93 -0.96 11.76
C LEU A 278 -13.19 0.26 12.32
N LEU A 279 -13.32 0.52 13.61
CA LEU A 279 -12.59 1.56 14.33
C LEU A 279 -11.07 1.35 14.24
N TYR A 280 -10.60 0.11 14.36
CA TYR A 280 -9.18 -0.25 14.26
C TYR A 280 -8.57 0.12 12.91
N CYS A 281 -9.34 0.07 11.82
CA CYS A 281 -8.86 0.44 10.49
C CYS A 281 -8.64 1.95 10.36
N ILE A 282 -9.53 2.76 10.92
CA ILE A 282 -9.47 4.23 10.89
C ILE A 282 -9.90 4.79 12.25
N PRO A 283 -9.01 4.76 13.28
CA PRO A 283 -9.38 5.22 14.61
C PRO A 283 -9.74 6.71 14.65
N GLN A 284 -9.07 7.49 13.80
CA GLN A 284 -9.26 8.92 13.67
C GLN A 284 -9.76 9.25 12.25
N ASN A 285 -11.08 9.34 12.08
CA ASN A 285 -11.69 9.68 10.78
C ASN A 285 -11.94 11.19 10.64
N LYS A 286 -12.09 11.68 9.40
CA LYS A 286 -12.30 13.11 9.12
C LYS A 286 -13.66 13.67 9.58
N PHE A 287 -14.58 12.81 9.98
CA PHE A 287 -15.94 13.14 10.42
C PHE A 287 -16.17 12.84 11.91
N GLN A 288 -15.09 12.76 12.70
CA GLN A 288 -15.12 12.41 14.13
C GLN A 288 -16.08 13.31 14.93
N GLY A 289 -16.20 14.59 14.58
CA GLY A 289 -17.13 15.51 15.25
C GLY A 289 -18.61 15.10 15.12
N HIS A 290 -19.01 14.57 13.95
CA HIS A 290 -20.38 14.05 13.75
C HIS A 290 -20.60 12.73 14.49
N PHE A 291 -19.55 11.92 14.62
CA PHE A 291 -19.60 10.69 15.41
C PHE A 291 -19.74 10.97 16.91
N ILE A 292 -18.87 11.81 17.47
CA ILE A 292 -18.86 12.18 18.89
C ILE A 292 -20.18 12.85 19.31
N SER A 293 -20.73 13.72 18.46
CA SER A 293 -22.02 14.37 18.73
C SER A 293 -23.23 13.43 18.62
N GLY A 294 -23.03 12.21 18.11
CA GLY A 294 -24.11 11.24 17.89
C GLY A 294 -24.96 11.50 16.64
N ARG A 295 -24.58 12.48 15.80
CA ARG A 295 -25.30 12.81 14.56
C ARG A 295 -25.15 11.73 13.50
N LEU A 296 -23.97 11.10 13.42
CA LEU A 296 -23.67 9.97 12.56
C LEU A 296 -23.10 8.81 13.38
N SER A 297 -23.33 7.57 12.95
CA SER A 297 -22.68 6.37 13.48
C SER A 297 -21.23 6.27 13.02
N LEU A 298 -20.47 5.38 13.66
CA LEU A 298 -19.10 5.07 13.23
C LEU A 298 -19.07 4.53 11.79
N GLN A 299 -20.06 3.70 11.42
CA GLN A 299 -20.16 3.16 10.08
C GLN A 299 -20.38 4.26 9.04
N GLU A 300 -21.28 5.20 9.33
CA GLU A 300 -21.58 6.34 8.44
C GLU A 300 -20.37 7.27 8.27
N THR A 301 -19.65 7.57 9.36
CA THR A 301 -18.47 8.45 9.31
C THR A 301 -17.28 7.82 8.60
N ILE A 302 -17.05 6.52 8.80
CA ILE A 302 -15.98 5.79 8.10
C ILE A 302 -16.34 5.58 6.63
N TYR A 303 -17.61 5.28 6.30
CA TYR A 303 -18.09 5.28 4.92
C TYR A 303 -17.84 6.65 4.26
N ALA A 304 -18.25 7.75 4.88
CA ALA A 304 -18.00 9.09 4.35
C ALA A 304 -16.50 9.40 4.20
N HIS A 305 -15.64 8.90 5.09
CA HIS A 305 -14.19 9.01 4.95
C HIS A 305 -13.70 8.29 3.68
N CYS A 306 -14.12 7.04 3.46
CA CYS A 306 -13.75 6.29 2.27
C CYS A 306 -14.21 6.98 0.99
N VAL A 307 -15.45 7.50 0.98
CA VAL A 307 -15.95 8.23 -0.18
C VAL A 307 -15.23 9.56 -0.36
N TRP A 308 -14.85 10.28 0.70
CA TRP A 308 -14.00 11.48 0.59
C TRP A 308 -12.66 11.19 -0.11
N VAL A 309 -12.01 10.07 0.22
CA VAL A 309 -10.79 9.62 -0.49
C VAL A 309 -11.09 9.35 -1.96
N PHE A 310 -12.21 8.71 -2.28
CA PHE A 310 -12.66 8.45 -3.65
C PHE A 310 -12.92 9.75 -4.43
N VAL A 311 -13.71 10.67 -3.87
CA VAL A 311 -14.04 11.96 -4.49
C VAL A 311 -12.78 12.77 -4.77
N GLN A 312 -11.83 12.80 -3.84
CA GLN A 312 -10.55 13.49 -4.01
C GLN A 312 -9.79 13.06 -5.27
N GLN A 313 -9.89 11.79 -5.68
CA GLN A 313 -9.21 11.28 -6.88
C GLN A 313 -9.99 11.52 -8.17
N PHE A 314 -11.33 11.61 -8.10
CA PHE A 314 -12.18 11.47 -9.28
C PHE A 314 -13.09 12.67 -9.59
N LEU A 315 -13.15 13.67 -8.71
CA LEU A 315 -13.94 14.89 -8.92
C LEU A 315 -13.24 15.91 -9.84
N ASN A 316 -11.91 16.02 -9.75
CA ASN A 316 -11.08 16.95 -10.53
C ASN A 316 -10.81 16.44 -11.96
N ARG A 317 -11.87 16.15 -12.71
CA ARG A 317 -11.75 15.70 -14.10
C ARG A 317 -11.96 16.84 -15.07
N LEU A 318 -11.21 16.79 -16.17
CA LEU A 318 -11.11 17.87 -17.13
C LEU A 318 -12.50 18.17 -17.71
N GLY A 319 -12.96 19.42 -17.56
CA GLY A 319 -14.27 19.85 -18.06
C GLY A 319 -14.39 19.71 -19.57
N SER A 320 -15.63 19.79 -20.07
CA SER A 320 -15.95 19.70 -21.52
C SER A 320 -15.20 20.74 -22.37
N GLU A 321 -14.83 21.85 -21.76
CA GLU A 321 -14.06 22.96 -22.32
C GLU A 321 -12.62 22.53 -22.63
N TYR A 322 -11.99 21.76 -21.74
CA TYR A 322 -10.66 21.19 -21.99
C TYR A 322 -10.71 20.22 -23.17
N THR A 323 -11.72 19.35 -23.20
CA THR A 323 -11.90 18.38 -24.31
C THR A 323 -12.08 19.11 -25.63
N SER A 324 -12.90 20.17 -25.65
CA SER A 324 -13.13 20.99 -26.84
C SER A 324 -11.84 21.68 -27.29
N LEU A 325 -11.06 22.23 -26.37
CA LEU A 325 -9.77 22.86 -26.67
C LEU A 325 -8.74 21.85 -27.18
N ALA A 326 -8.65 20.67 -26.56
CA ALA A 326 -7.76 19.60 -26.97
C ALA A 326 -8.10 19.07 -28.37
N ALA A 327 -9.38 19.05 -28.76
CA ALA A 327 -9.81 18.65 -30.10
C ALA A 327 -9.47 19.67 -31.19
N ILE A 328 -9.30 20.95 -30.83
CA ILE A 328 -8.95 22.03 -31.78
C ILE A 328 -7.44 22.13 -31.99
N LEU A 329 -6.65 21.83 -30.95
CA LEU A 329 -5.20 21.99 -30.97
C LEU A 329 -4.51 20.80 -31.66
N ASP A 330 -3.59 21.10 -32.58
CA ASP A 330 -2.76 20.08 -33.23
C ASP A 330 -1.81 19.42 -32.23
N SER A 331 -2.06 18.13 -31.93
CA SER A 331 -1.23 17.32 -31.03
C SER A 331 0.18 17.06 -31.56
N ASN A 332 0.42 17.23 -32.86
CA ASN A 332 1.75 17.10 -33.46
C ASN A 332 2.59 18.37 -33.33
N ASN A 333 1.99 19.48 -32.90
CA ASN A 333 2.68 20.73 -32.62
C ASN A 333 3.19 20.75 -31.17
N SER A 334 4.50 20.81 -31.00
CA SER A 334 5.16 20.75 -29.69
C SER A 334 4.74 21.87 -28.73
N ALA A 335 4.49 23.08 -29.23
CA ALA A 335 4.06 24.20 -28.39
C ALA A 335 2.62 24.02 -27.89
N HIS A 336 1.75 23.45 -28.73
CA HIS A 336 0.36 23.17 -28.36
C HIS A 336 0.26 22.04 -27.34
N ALA A 337 1.02 20.96 -27.53
CA ALA A 337 1.07 19.83 -26.59
C ALA A 337 1.60 20.27 -25.21
N GLU A 338 2.66 21.09 -25.17
CA GLU A 338 3.20 21.62 -23.91
C GLU A 338 2.17 22.52 -23.18
N LEU A 339 1.48 23.40 -23.92
CA LEU A 339 0.44 24.27 -23.37
C LEU A 339 -0.72 23.45 -22.79
N LEU A 340 -1.19 22.44 -23.52
CA LEU A 340 -2.26 21.54 -23.07
C LEU A 340 -1.89 20.77 -21.80
N SER A 341 -0.65 20.32 -21.69
CA SER A 341 -0.13 19.63 -20.50
C SER A 341 -0.09 20.56 -19.29
N LYS A 342 0.45 21.79 -19.46
CA LYS A 342 0.46 22.82 -18.41
C LYS A 342 -0.94 23.21 -17.96
N LEU A 343 -1.87 23.40 -18.91
CA LEU A 343 -3.26 23.77 -18.64
C LEU A 343 -4.01 22.65 -17.91
N LYS A 344 -3.82 21.39 -18.33
CA LYS A 344 -4.35 20.20 -17.63
C LYS A 344 -3.90 20.15 -16.18
N LYS A 345 -2.61 20.36 -15.93
CA LYS A 345 -2.04 20.37 -14.57
C LYS A 345 -2.67 21.47 -13.71
N ARG A 346 -2.89 22.66 -14.28
CA ARG A 346 -3.45 23.82 -13.58
C ARG A 346 -4.94 23.64 -13.24
N LEU A 347 -5.76 23.21 -14.20
CA LEU A 347 -7.21 22.99 -14.00
C LEU A 347 -7.48 21.94 -12.90
N ARG A 348 -6.68 20.88 -12.87
CA ARG A 348 -6.77 19.86 -11.81
C ARG A 348 -6.37 20.35 -10.42
N SER A 349 -5.61 21.46 -10.33
CA SER A 349 -5.11 21.99 -9.05
C SER A 349 -5.97 23.10 -8.44
N GLU A 350 -6.79 23.79 -9.22
CA GLU A 350 -7.42 25.05 -8.77
C GLU A 350 -8.91 24.93 -8.38
N THR A 351 -9.63 23.85 -8.73
CA THR A 351 -11.10 23.77 -8.55
C THR A 351 -11.56 23.07 -7.25
N PHE A 352 -11.15 21.83 -6.98
CA PHE A 352 -11.52 21.11 -5.75
C PHE A 352 -10.30 20.69 -4.93
N THR A 353 -10.06 21.38 -3.82
CA THR A 353 -9.05 20.96 -2.83
C THR A 353 -9.61 19.88 -1.91
N SER A 354 -8.71 19.10 -1.30
CA SER A 354 -9.05 18.08 -0.30
C SER A 354 -9.91 18.63 0.85
N ASP A 355 -9.57 19.84 1.31
CA ASP A 355 -10.28 20.51 2.41
C ASP A 355 -11.64 21.06 1.97
N TYR A 356 -11.74 21.60 0.76
CA TYR A 356 -13.02 22.06 0.23
C TYR A 356 -14.02 20.92 0.03
N ILE A 357 -13.56 19.75 -0.46
CA ILE A 357 -14.41 18.55 -0.54
C ILE A 357 -14.86 18.12 0.87
N LEU A 358 -13.95 18.14 1.85
CA LEU A 358 -14.28 17.78 3.23
C LEU A 358 -15.34 18.73 3.81
N GLU A 359 -15.17 20.03 3.65
CA GLU A 359 -16.13 21.05 4.09
C GLU A 359 -17.51 20.84 3.47
N ILE A 360 -17.59 20.49 2.18
CA ILE A 360 -18.87 20.18 1.53
C ILE A 360 -19.53 18.96 2.17
N ILE A 361 -18.81 17.85 2.30
CA ILE A 361 -19.38 16.61 2.87
C ILE A 361 -19.85 16.86 4.31
N GLN A 362 -19.10 17.63 5.10
CA GLN A 362 -19.46 17.96 6.49
C GLN A 362 -20.79 18.73 6.62
N LYS A 363 -21.23 19.46 5.60
CA LYS A 363 -22.50 20.22 5.60
C LYS A 363 -23.74 19.32 5.53
N TYR A 364 -23.64 18.11 4.96
CA TYR A 364 -24.80 17.28 4.62
C TYR A 364 -24.82 15.89 5.30
N PRO A 365 -24.73 15.80 6.63
CA PRO A 365 -24.74 14.51 7.34
C PRO A 365 -26.05 13.73 7.13
N ASP A 366 -27.19 14.39 6.99
CA ASP A 366 -28.47 13.71 6.73
C ASP A 366 -28.48 13.03 5.35
N LEU A 367 -27.79 13.60 4.36
CA LEU A 367 -27.56 12.93 3.07
C LEU A 367 -26.58 11.77 3.20
N ILE A 368 -25.50 11.92 3.99
CA ILE A 368 -24.54 10.82 4.24
C ILE A 368 -25.28 9.60 4.79
N HIS A 369 -26.18 9.80 5.75
CA HIS A 369 -27.00 8.73 6.30
C HIS A 369 -27.82 8.00 5.21
N ARG A 370 -28.57 8.74 4.37
CA ARG A 370 -29.38 8.14 3.28
C ARG A 370 -28.52 7.41 2.24
N LEU A 371 -27.37 7.96 1.88
CA LEU A 371 -26.41 7.35 0.94
C LEU A 371 -25.77 6.10 1.53
N TYR A 372 -25.46 6.11 2.82
CA TYR A 372 -24.96 4.96 3.56
C TYR A 372 -26.00 3.83 3.63
N LEU A 373 -27.28 4.12 3.88
CA LEU A 373 -28.33 3.09 3.89
C LEU A 373 -28.40 2.33 2.56
N ASN A 374 -28.28 3.04 1.43
CA ASN A 374 -28.23 2.41 0.11
C ASN A 374 -26.98 1.52 -0.06
N PHE A 375 -25.81 1.99 0.38
CA PHE A 375 -24.58 1.19 0.38
C PHE A 375 -24.71 -0.08 1.25
N ALA A 376 -25.25 0.08 2.46
CA ALA A 376 -25.44 -1.01 3.41
C ALA A 376 -26.46 -2.04 2.91
N ASN A 377 -27.58 -1.60 2.33
CA ASN A 377 -28.57 -2.50 1.74
C ASN A 377 -27.98 -3.42 0.65
N THR A 378 -26.99 -2.93 -0.10
CA THR A 378 -26.32 -3.71 -1.15
C THR A 378 -25.26 -4.67 -0.62
N HIS A 379 -24.50 -4.27 0.41
CA HIS A 379 -23.28 -4.98 0.81
C HIS A 379 -23.32 -5.65 2.19
N TYR A 380 -24.37 -5.44 2.97
CA TYR A 380 -24.53 -6.05 4.29
C TYR A 380 -25.05 -7.49 4.16
N VAL A 381 -24.33 -8.45 4.75
CA VAL A 381 -24.75 -9.86 4.81
C VAL A 381 -25.25 -10.20 6.21
N GLN A 382 -26.43 -10.80 6.31
CA GLN A 382 -26.88 -11.46 7.54
C GLN A 382 -26.28 -12.87 7.60
N THR A 383 -25.24 -13.06 8.42
CA THR A 383 -24.43 -14.28 8.44
C THR A 383 -24.91 -15.34 9.43
N ARG A 384 -25.95 -15.08 10.23
CA ARG A 384 -26.50 -16.04 11.21
C ARG A 384 -28.03 -16.03 11.15
N GLY A 385 -28.64 -17.22 11.02
CA GLY A 385 -30.08 -17.38 10.84
C GLY A 385 -30.89 -17.04 12.12
N GLU A 386 -32.19 -16.79 11.94
CA GLU A 386 -33.15 -16.40 12.99
C GLU A 386 -33.18 -17.32 14.22
N ALA A 387 -32.70 -18.56 14.11
CA ALA A 387 -32.78 -19.58 15.18
C ALA A 387 -31.52 -19.71 16.07
N GLN A 388 -30.43 -18.99 15.78
CA GLN A 388 -29.23 -18.95 16.63
C GLN A 388 -28.85 -17.54 17.12
N ASP A 389 -29.44 -16.49 16.55
CA ASP A 389 -29.46 -15.15 17.14
C ASP A 389 -30.76 -14.98 17.94
N ASP A 390 -30.77 -15.48 19.19
CA ASP A 390 -31.83 -15.17 20.18
C ASP A 390 -31.85 -13.68 20.60
N PHE A 391 -31.10 -12.80 19.93
CA PHE A 391 -30.92 -11.40 20.31
C PHE A 391 -31.04 -10.43 19.14
N LEU A 392 -31.61 -9.26 19.48
CA LEU A 392 -32.06 -8.15 18.64
C LEU A 392 -31.19 -7.87 17.39
N PRO A 393 -31.81 -7.53 16.24
CA PRO A 393 -31.08 -7.04 15.07
C PRO A 393 -30.13 -5.89 15.42
N THR A 394 -28.98 -5.81 14.73
CA THR A 394 -28.01 -4.71 14.96
C THR A 394 -28.69 -3.35 14.85
N LEU A 395 -28.28 -2.35 15.62
CA LEU A 395 -28.88 -0.99 15.53
C LEU A 395 -28.81 -0.42 14.11
N SER A 396 -27.75 -0.72 13.37
CA SER A 396 -27.62 -0.37 11.95
C SER A 396 -28.64 -1.08 11.06
N TYR A 397 -28.93 -2.36 11.33
CA TYR A 397 -29.96 -3.12 10.63
C TYR A 397 -31.38 -2.71 11.05
N LEU A 398 -31.60 -2.40 12.33
CA LEU A 398 -32.84 -1.78 12.82
C LEU A 398 -33.09 -0.45 12.12
N ARG A 399 -32.05 0.37 11.89
CA ARG A 399 -32.18 1.59 11.06
C ARG A 399 -32.56 1.27 9.62
N LEU A 400 -31.97 0.25 8.99
CA LEU A 400 -32.36 -0.22 7.65
C LEU A 400 -33.83 -0.70 7.58
N GLN A 401 -34.40 -1.18 8.70
CA GLN A 401 -35.80 -1.60 8.78
C GLN A 401 -36.76 -0.44 9.11
N VAL A 402 -36.29 0.61 9.79
CA VAL A 402 -37.10 1.76 10.22
C VAL A 402 -37.13 2.87 9.17
N ASP A 403 -36.00 3.12 8.49
CA ASP A 403 -35.88 4.15 7.46
C ASP A 403 -36.09 3.56 6.05
N GLU A 404 -36.83 4.27 5.19
CA GLU A 404 -36.98 3.90 3.79
C GLU A 404 -35.62 3.94 3.07
N VAL A 405 -35.23 2.80 2.49
CA VAL A 405 -34.05 2.68 1.64
C VAL A 405 -34.39 3.20 0.24
N LEU A 406 -33.87 4.37 -0.10
CA LEU A 406 -34.07 4.98 -1.41
C LEU A 406 -33.20 4.31 -2.48
N ASN A 407 -33.74 4.18 -3.69
CA ASN A 407 -32.99 3.73 -4.85
C ASN A 407 -32.10 4.85 -5.43
N ALA A 408 -31.26 4.51 -6.41
CA ALA A 408 -30.29 5.45 -6.99
C ALA A 408 -30.94 6.70 -7.63
N GLU A 409 -32.09 6.56 -8.28
CA GLU A 409 -32.80 7.68 -8.91
C GLU A 409 -33.41 8.62 -7.87
N GLN A 410 -34.06 8.05 -6.85
CA GLN A 410 -34.62 8.80 -5.72
C GLN A 410 -33.52 9.54 -4.94
N LEU A 411 -32.37 8.91 -4.71
CA LEU A 411 -31.24 9.57 -4.06
C LEU A 411 -30.65 10.69 -4.91
N LYS A 412 -30.57 10.51 -6.23
CA LYS A 412 -30.11 11.56 -7.14
C LYS A 412 -31.02 12.80 -7.09
N ASP A 413 -32.33 12.58 -7.06
CA ASP A 413 -33.32 13.65 -6.88
C ASP A 413 -33.21 14.31 -5.50
N LEU A 414 -33.07 13.52 -4.43
CA LEU A 414 -32.87 14.03 -3.07
C LEU A 414 -31.62 14.90 -2.95
N VAL A 415 -30.48 14.43 -3.50
CA VAL A 415 -29.24 15.22 -3.55
C VAL A 415 -29.49 16.55 -4.29
N SER A 416 -30.13 16.50 -5.45
CA SER A 416 -30.38 17.70 -6.27
C SER A 416 -31.30 18.71 -5.58
N LYS A 417 -32.23 18.26 -4.74
CA LYS A 417 -33.14 19.13 -3.97
C LYS A 417 -32.51 19.71 -2.70
N THR A 418 -31.51 19.03 -2.13
CA THR A 418 -30.98 19.35 -0.80
C THR A 418 -29.73 20.24 -0.86
N VAL A 419 -28.88 20.05 -1.87
CA VAL A 419 -27.61 20.78 -1.99
C VAL A 419 -27.83 22.21 -2.49
N VAL A 420 -26.99 23.13 -2.02
CA VAL A 420 -27.15 24.58 -2.27
C VAL A 420 -26.39 25.06 -3.52
N SER A 421 -25.33 24.36 -3.92
CA SER A 421 -24.44 24.76 -5.02
C SER A 421 -24.18 23.62 -6.00
N GLU A 422 -23.71 23.96 -7.20
CA GLU A 422 -23.30 22.97 -8.21
C GLU A 422 -22.11 22.13 -7.72
N ASN A 423 -21.14 22.77 -7.07
CA ASN A 423 -19.98 22.08 -6.49
C ASN A 423 -20.40 21.07 -5.42
N ASP A 424 -21.34 21.47 -4.56
CA ASP A 424 -21.91 20.62 -3.52
C ASP A 424 -22.64 19.42 -4.16
N ARG A 425 -23.39 19.67 -5.23
CA ARG A 425 -24.06 18.63 -6.02
C ARG A 425 -23.07 17.64 -6.61
N MET A 426 -21.97 18.09 -7.22
CA MET A 426 -20.96 17.21 -7.83
C MET A 426 -20.29 16.30 -6.77
N VAL A 427 -19.94 16.86 -5.61
CA VAL A 427 -19.36 16.09 -4.49
C VAL A 427 -20.36 15.04 -3.98
N MET A 428 -21.60 15.42 -3.71
CA MET A 428 -22.60 14.49 -3.18
C MET A 428 -23.06 13.44 -4.22
N GLN A 429 -23.07 13.77 -5.51
CA GLN A 429 -23.31 12.79 -6.58
C GLN A 429 -22.19 11.75 -6.68
N SER A 430 -20.96 12.08 -6.28
CA SER A 430 -19.85 11.11 -6.29
C SER A 430 -20.06 9.96 -5.29
N PHE A 431 -20.87 10.15 -4.24
CA PHE A 431 -21.29 9.06 -3.36
C PHE A 431 -22.14 8.02 -4.09
N LEU A 432 -23.03 8.46 -4.99
CA LEU A 432 -23.84 7.56 -5.81
C LEU A 432 -22.96 6.78 -6.80
N THR A 433 -22.00 7.47 -7.41
CA THR A 433 -20.99 6.82 -8.28
C THR A 433 -20.20 5.77 -7.50
N PHE A 434 -19.77 6.08 -6.27
CA PHE A 434 -19.07 5.13 -5.42
C PHE A 434 -19.95 3.90 -5.12
N ASN A 435 -21.17 4.09 -4.62
CA ASN A 435 -22.08 2.99 -4.29
C ASN A 435 -22.36 2.09 -5.49
N ALA A 436 -22.60 2.66 -6.67
CA ALA A 436 -22.87 1.89 -7.88
C ALA A 436 -21.62 1.16 -8.39
N ALA A 437 -20.42 1.67 -8.12
CA ALA A 437 -19.17 1.09 -8.60
C ALA A 437 -18.68 -0.07 -7.73
N VAL A 438 -18.96 -0.10 -6.42
CA VAL A 438 -18.47 -1.16 -5.51
C VAL A 438 -19.13 -2.50 -5.84
N LEU A 439 -18.30 -3.50 -6.17
CA LEU A 439 -18.71 -4.88 -6.48
C LEU A 439 -18.49 -5.84 -5.30
N LYS A 440 -17.37 -5.67 -4.57
CA LYS A 440 -17.05 -6.42 -3.34
C LYS A 440 -16.47 -5.48 -2.29
N THR A 441 -16.74 -5.74 -1.02
CA THR A 441 -16.11 -4.99 0.08
C THR A 441 -16.02 -5.82 1.36
N ASN A 442 -14.93 -5.63 2.11
CA ASN A 442 -14.77 -6.22 3.44
C ASN A 442 -15.32 -5.32 4.56
N PHE A 443 -16.02 -4.22 4.24
CA PHE A 443 -16.46 -3.19 5.20
C PHE A 443 -17.15 -3.76 6.44
N TYR A 444 -17.97 -4.80 6.27
CA TYR A 444 -18.72 -5.46 7.35
C TYR A 444 -18.02 -6.67 7.97
N THR A 445 -16.91 -7.12 7.39
CA THR A 445 -16.17 -8.29 7.88
C THR A 445 -15.52 -7.99 9.25
N PRO A 446 -15.63 -8.89 10.24
CA PRO A 446 -14.94 -8.75 11.52
C PRO A 446 -13.43 -8.95 11.36
N THR A 447 -12.63 -8.50 12.32
CA THR A 447 -11.16 -8.68 12.39
C THR A 447 -10.36 -8.15 11.19
N LYS A 448 -10.98 -7.36 10.30
CA LYS A 448 -10.30 -6.67 9.19
C LYS A 448 -9.27 -5.67 9.72
N VAL A 449 -8.23 -5.44 8.91
CA VAL A 449 -7.10 -4.58 9.27
C VAL A 449 -7.00 -3.31 8.44
N ALA A 450 -7.66 -3.30 7.28
CA ALA A 450 -7.86 -2.16 6.41
C ALA A 450 -9.17 -2.37 5.64
N LEU A 451 -9.72 -1.30 5.10
CA LEU A 451 -10.92 -1.32 4.27
C LEU A 451 -10.53 -1.53 2.82
N SER A 452 -11.16 -2.50 2.17
CA SER A 452 -10.94 -2.80 0.76
C SER A 452 -12.25 -2.80 -0.01
N PHE A 453 -12.19 -2.26 -1.23
CA PHE A 453 -13.30 -2.17 -2.17
C PHE A 453 -12.80 -2.63 -3.53
N ARG A 454 -13.48 -3.60 -4.16
CA ARG A 454 -13.31 -3.93 -5.58
C ARG A 454 -14.39 -3.17 -6.35
N LEU A 455 -14.01 -2.27 -7.25
CA LEU A 455 -14.92 -1.39 -7.99
C LEU A 455 -14.90 -1.66 -9.49
N SER A 456 -16.05 -1.59 -10.15
CA SER A 456 -16.10 -1.35 -11.60
C SER A 456 -15.50 0.02 -11.93
N ALA A 457 -14.71 0.08 -13.00
CA ALA A 457 -14.06 1.30 -13.46
C ALA A 457 -14.86 2.05 -14.55
N ASP A 458 -16.11 1.65 -14.82
CA ASP A 458 -16.92 2.20 -15.94
C ASP A 458 -17.22 3.69 -15.81
N PHE A 459 -17.12 4.26 -14.60
CA PHE A 459 -17.30 5.68 -14.32
C PHE A 459 -16.08 6.54 -14.71
N LEU A 460 -14.94 5.94 -15.11
CA LEU A 460 -13.78 6.68 -15.60
C LEU A 460 -14.10 7.29 -16.99
N PRO A 461 -13.82 8.57 -17.26
CA PRO A 461 -14.06 9.15 -18.57
C PRO A 461 -13.05 8.64 -19.59
N LYS A 462 -13.57 8.12 -20.70
CA LYS A 462 -12.79 7.57 -21.81
C LYS A 462 -11.79 8.55 -22.43
N HIS A 463 -12.05 9.85 -22.36
CA HIS A 463 -11.13 10.85 -22.92
C HIS A 463 -9.88 11.05 -22.06
N GLU A 464 -9.93 10.77 -20.75
CA GLU A 464 -8.73 10.80 -19.89
C GLU A 464 -8.08 9.42 -19.75
N TYR A 465 -8.92 8.38 -19.70
CA TYR A 465 -8.52 6.98 -19.53
C TYR A 465 -9.09 6.16 -20.71
N PRO A 466 -8.44 6.22 -21.88
CA PRO A 466 -8.94 5.59 -23.11
C PRO A 466 -8.95 4.06 -23.05
N ASP A 467 -8.02 3.50 -22.28
CA ASP A 467 -7.92 2.06 -22.05
C ASP A 467 -8.74 1.73 -20.78
N PRO A 468 -9.87 1.02 -20.88
CA PRO A 468 -10.68 0.69 -19.72
C PRO A 468 -9.94 -0.29 -18.81
N LEU A 469 -10.07 -0.09 -17.50
CA LEU A 469 -9.59 -1.06 -16.52
C LEU A 469 -10.55 -2.24 -16.42
N TYR A 470 -10.01 -3.45 -16.32
CA TYR A 470 -10.78 -4.64 -15.98
C TYR A 470 -11.20 -4.63 -14.50
N GLY A 471 -10.30 -4.18 -13.63
CA GLY A 471 -10.58 -4.08 -12.20
C GLY A 471 -9.79 -3.03 -11.47
N MET A 472 -10.45 -2.42 -10.50
CA MET A 472 -9.89 -1.44 -9.58
C MET A 472 -10.14 -1.88 -8.14
N PHE A 473 -9.09 -1.89 -7.33
CA PHE A 473 -9.19 -2.05 -5.88
C PHE A 473 -8.77 -0.76 -5.21
N ILE A 474 -9.54 -0.32 -4.22
CA ILE A 474 -9.21 0.80 -3.34
C ILE A 474 -9.02 0.24 -1.94
N ILE A 475 -7.88 0.55 -1.33
CA ILE A 475 -7.55 0.11 0.02
C ILE A 475 -7.23 1.33 0.88
N ILE A 476 -7.89 1.42 2.04
CA ILE A 476 -7.82 2.58 2.93
C ILE A 476 -7.58 2.10 4.37
N SER A 477 -6.59 2.69 5.02
CA SER A 477 -6.27 2.54 6.44
C SER A 477 -5.74 3.87 6.99
N SER A 478 -5.57 3.99 8.31
CA SER A 478 -4.93 5.16 8.93
C SER A 478 -3.51 5.43 8.42
N GLU A 479 -2.75 4.38 8.10
CA GLU A 479 -1.34 4.51 7.70
C GLU A 479 -1.16 4.82 6.22
N PHE A 480 -2.15 4.52 5.38
CA PHE A 480 -2.02 4.67 3.94
C PHE A 480 -3.36 4.69 3.20
N ARG A 481 -3.31 5.23 1.99
CA ARG A 481 -4.34 5.04 0.97
C ARG A 481 -3.69 4.47 -0.28
N GLY A 482 -4.35 3.52 -0.94
CA GLY A 482 -3.73 2.83 -2.07
C GLY A 482 -4.74 2.31 -3.08
N PHE A 483 -4.22 2.04 -4.27
CA PHE A 483 -4.96 1.46 -5.38
C PHE A 483 -4.26 0.18 -5.86
N HIS A 484 -5.03 -0.77 -6.38
CA HIS A 484 -4.55 -1.84 -7.26
C HIS A 484 -5.34 -1.81 -8.55
N LEU A 485 -4.68 -1.59 -9.69
CA LEU A 485 -5.36 -1.47 -10.98
C LEU A 485 -4.91 -2.62 -11.88
N ARG A 486 -5.83 -3.19 -12.64
CA ARG A 486 -5.53 -4.21 -13.66
C ARG A 486 -6.33 -3.96 -14.94
N PHE A 487 -5.66 -4.14 -16.07
CA PHE A 487 -6.23 -3.96 -17.42
C PHE A 487 -6.83 -5.24 -18.01
N ARG A 488 -6.54 -6.40 -17.40
CA ARG A 488 -7.03 -7.72 -17.82
C ARG A 488 -7.45 -8.53 -16.61
N ASP A 489 -8.15 -9.63 -16.86
CA ASP A 489 -8.45 -10.61 -15.82
C ASP A 489 -7.17 -11.24 -15.29
N ILE A 490 -6.44 -11.95 -16.14
CA ILE A 490 -5.09 -12.39 -15.85
C ILE A 490 -4.15 -11.19 -16.03
N ALA A 491 -3.69 -10.61 -14.93
CA ALA A 491 -2.81 -9.44 -14.96
C ALA A 491 -1.77 -9.47 -13.85
N ARG A 492 -0.61 -8.86 -14.13
CA ARG A 492 0.54 -8.86 -13.23
C ARG A 492 1.20 -7.50 -13.11
N GLY A 493 1.62 -7.15 -11.90
CA GLY A 493 2.65 -6.14 -11.73
C GLY A 493 2.98 -5.75 -10.29
N GLY A 494 3.95 -4.83 -10.20
CA GLY A 494 4.61 -4.50 -8.94
C GLY A 494 3.78 -3.62 -8.00
N ILE A 495 4.10 -3.68 -6.70
CA ILE A 495 3.52 -2.80 -5.67
C ILE A 495 4.55 -1.75 -5.25
N ARG A 496 4.22 -0.48 -5.48
CA ARG A 496 5.03 0.67 -5.07
C ARG A 496 4.51 1.26 -3.76
N ILE A 497 5.42 1.57 -2.84
CA ILE A 497 5.09 2.31 -1.62
C ILE A 497 5.75 3.69 -1.70
N VAL A 498 4.93 4.73 -1.81
CA VAL A 498 5.33 6.12 -1.97
C VAL A 498 5.52 6.75 -0.61
N LYS A 499 6.75 7.21 -0.35
CA LYS A 499 7.10 8.00 0.83
C LYS A 499 7.12 9.49 0.46
N SER A 500 6.69 10.33 1.40
CA SER A 500 6.67 11.79 1.24
C SER A 500 7.62 12.40 2.25
N ARG A 501 8.53 13.25 1.76
CA ARG A 501 9.54 13.91 2.62
C ARG A 501 8.95 14.97 3.56
N ASP A 502 7.82 15.57 3.17
CA ASP A 502 7.16 16.65 3.88
C ASP A 502 5.66 16.70 3.51
N LYS A 503 4.89 17.59 4.16
CA LYS A 503 3.45 17.76 3.96
C LYS A 503 3.09 18.21 2.54
N GLU A 504 3.95 19.01 1.91
CA GLU A 504 3.71 19.53 0.56
C GLU A 504 3.85 18.41 -0.48
N ALA A 505 4.92 17.61 -0.38
CA ALA A 505 5.14 16.42 -1.17
C ALA A 505 3.99 15.41 -1.00
N TYR A 506 3.52 15.20 0.24
CA TYR A 506 2.36 14.35 0.49
C TYR A 506 1.10 14.86 -0.21
N ALA A 507 0.81 16.17 -0.12
CA ALA A 507 -0.34 16.76 -0.78
C ALA A 507 -0.26 16.64 -2.31
N ILE A 508 0.93 16.75 -2.90
CA ILE A 508 1.16 16.51 -4.34
C ILE A 508 0.89 15.05 -4.69
N ASN A 509 1.54 14.12 -4.00
CA ASN A 509 1.40 12.68 -4.24
C ASN A 509 -0.05 12.20 -4.06
N ALA A 510 -0.74 12.72 -3.03
CA ALA A 510 -2.14 12.39 -2.77
C ALA A 510 -3.07 12.83 -3.90
N ARG A 511 -2.76 13.90 -4.64
CA ARG A 511 -3.57 14.35 -5.79
C ARG A 511 -3.33 13.54 -7.06
N SER A 512 -2.14 12.98 -7.24
CA SER A 512 -1.77 12.23 -8.44
C SER A 512 -1.72 10.72 -8.25
N LEU A 513 -2.13 10.21 -7.08
CA LEU A 513 -1.98 8.80 -6.71
C LEU A 513 -2.64 7.85 -7.71
N PHE A 514 -3.90 8.12 -8.08
CA PHE A 514 -4.60 7.28 -9.07
C PHE A 514 -3.94 7.36 -10.45
N ASP A 515 -3.59 8.57 -10.91
CA ASP A 515 -2.98 8.78 -12.23
C ASP A 515 -1.61 8.10 -12.33
N GLU A 516 -0.79 8.20 -11.28
CA GLU A 516 0.50 7.49 -11.23
C GLU A 516 0.26 5.99 -11.35
N ASN A 517 -0.67 5.43 -10.58
CA ASN A 517 -0.95 4.00 -10.62
C ASN A 517 -1.47 3.55 -12.00
N TYR A 518 -2.41 4.30 -12.60
CA TYR A 518 -2.96 3.99 -13.92
C TYR A 518 -1.87 4.00 -14.99
N ASN A 519 -1.01 5.03 -14.99
CA ASN A 519 0.06 5.15 -15.98
C ASN A 519 1.11 4.04 -15.83
N LEU A 520 1.45 3.65 -14.59
CA LEU A 520 2.34 2.53 -14.32
C LEU A 520 1.72 1.19 -14.76
N ALA A 521 0.44 0.95 -14.47
CA ALA A 521 -0.28 -0.24 -14.91
C ALA A 521 -0.42 -0.31 -16.45
N ASN A 522 -0.68 0.82 -17.13
CA ASN A 522 -0.77 0.87 -18.59
C ASN A 522 0.61 0.62 -19.23
N THR A 523 1.66 1.19 -18.66
CA THR A 523 3.03 0.88 -19.08
C THR A 523 3.33 -0.61 -18.93
N GLN A 524 2.86 -1.24 -17.84
CA GLN A 524 2.99 -2.67 -17.63
C GLN A 524 2.20 -3.49 -18.66
N GLN A 525 1.00 -3.04 -19.06
CA GLN A 525 0.18 -3.69 -20.11
C GLN A 525 0.95 -3.76 -21.42
N ARG A 526 1.61 -2.65 -21.82
CA ARG A 526 2.40 -2.59 -23.06
C ARG A 526 3.66 -3.46 -23.01
N LYS A 527 4.24 -3.64 -21.82
CA LYS A 527 5.43 -4.51 -21.64
C LYS A 527 5.10 -5.99 -21.72
N ASN A 528 3.90 -6.38 -21.30
CA ASN A 528 3.54 -7.78 -21.14
C ASN A 528 3.00 -8.45 -22.42
N LYS A 529 3.07 -7.80 -23.58
CA LYS A 529 2.60 -8.32 -24.89
C LYS A 529 3.06 -9.75 -25.28
N ASP A 530 4.19 -10.23 -24.74
CA ASP A 530 4.74 -11.57 -25.07
C ASP A 530 4.38 -12.67 -24.06
N ILE A 531 3.62 -12.33 -23.02
CA ILE A 531 3.31 -13.20 -21.89
C ILE A 531 1.79 -13.21 -21.66
N PRO A 532 1.24 -14.25 -21.00
CA PRO A 532 -0.21 -14.36 -20.81
C PRO A 532 -0.81 -13.25 -19.95
N GLU A 533 -0.06 -12.61 -19.07
CA GLU A 533 -0.61 -11.65 -18.12
C GLU A 533 -0.68 -10.22 -18.67
N GLY A 534 -1.84 -9.58 -18.61
CA GLY A 534 -1.97 -8.14 -18.79
C GLY A 534 -1.25 -7.32 -17.72
N GLY A 535 -1.33 -5.99 -17.84
CA GLY A 535 -0.73 -5.03 -16.93
C GLY A 535 -1.56 -4.84 -15.67
N ALA A 536 -0.91 -4.97 -14.52
CA ALA A 536 -1.44 -4.51 -13.23
C ALA A 536 -0.41 -3.69 -12.46
N LYS A 537 -0.86 -2.92 -11.47
CA LYS A 537 0.02 -2.19 -10.56
C LYS A 537 -0.68 -1.84 -9.24
N GLY A 538 0.08 -1.95 -8.15
CA GLY A 538 -0.30 -1.42 -6.85
C GLY A 538 0.49 -0.17 -6.52
N VAL A 539 -0.16 0.89 -6.01
CA VAL A 539 0.53 2.06 -5.44
C VAL A 539 -0.11 2.41 -4.10
N LEU A 540 0.69 2.46 -3.05
CA LEU A 540 0.31 2.84 -1.70
C LEU A 540 1.00 4.16 -1.34
N LEU A 541 0.23 5.18 -0.98
CA LEU A 541 0.76 6.42 -0.42
C LEU A 541 0.69 6.34 1.11
N LEU A 542 1.84 6.35 1.77
CA LEU A 542 1.89 6.44 3.23
C LEU A 542 1.39 7.80 3.69
N ASP A 543 0.61 7.79 4.76
CA ASP A 543 0.17 9.00 5.43
C ASP A 543 1.36 9.80 5.97
N VAL A 544 1.23 11.13 5.99
CA VAL A 544 2.33 12.02 6.37
C VAL A 544 2.87 11.75 7.78
N ASN A 545 2.03 11.24 8.68
CA ASN A 545 2.43 10.91 10.05
C ASN A 545 2.92 9.47 10.23
N HIS A 546 3.00 8.68 9.15
CA HIS A 546 3.26 7.23 9.17
C HIS A 546 4.38 6.82 8.19
N GLN A 547 5.34 7.71 7.92
CA GLN A 547 6.41 7.47 6.94
C GLN A 547 7.40 6.35 7.33
N ASP A 548 7.37 5.91 8.59
CA ASP A 548 8.11 4.78 9.15
C ASP A 548 7.33 3.44 9.05
N LYS A 549 6.04 3.46 8.71
CA LYS A 549 5.13 2.31 8.78
C LYS A 549 5.01 1.50 7.47
N VAL A 550 6.09 1.41 6.69
CA VAL A 550 6.12 0.72 5.38
C VAL A 550 5.59 -0.72 5.48
N ALA A 551 6.12 -1.51 6.43
CA ALA A 551 5.73 -2.90 6.61
C ALA A 551 4.26 -3.04 7.08
N VAL A 552 3.81 -2.20 8.03
CA VAL A 552 2.43 -2.22 8.53
C VAL A 552 1.45 -1.93 7.40
N ALA A 553 1.70 -0.89 6.61
CA ALA A 553 0.87 -0.52 5.47
C ALA A 553 0.79 -1.64 4.42
N PHE A 554 1.94 -2.23 4.05
CA PHE A 554 1.98 -3.34 3.11
C PHE A 554 1.24 -4.58 3.63
N HIS A 555 1.44 -4.96 4.90
CA HIS A 555 0.76 -6.12 5.49
C HIS A 555 -0.75 -5.93 5.47
N LYS A 556 -1.24 -4.74 5.86
CA LYS A 556 -2.65 -4.39 5.85
C LYS A 556 -3.23 -4.38 4.43
N TYR A 557 -2.49 -3.87 3.45
CA TYR A 557 -2.87 -3.87 2.05
C TYR A 557 -3.09 -5.27 1.51
N ILE A 558 -2.16 -6.20 1.78
CA ILE A 558 -2.27 -7.58 1.33
C ILE A 558 -3.40 -8.32 2.06
N ASP A 559 -3.49 -8.21 3.39
CA ASP A 559 -4.51 -8.90 4.16
C ASP A 559 -5.94 -8.48 3.76
N SER A 560 -6.15 -7.19 3.52
CA SER A 560 -7.47 -6.66 3.11
C SER A 560 -7.83 -6.99 1.65
N ILE A 561 -6.87 -7.14 0.75
CA ILE A 561 -7.14 -7.67 -0.59
C ILE A 561 -7.54 -9.15 -0.51
N LEU A 562 -6.85 -9.94 0.32
CA LEU A 562 -7.20 -11.35 0.52
C LEU A 562 -8.60 -11.53 1.11
N ASP A 563 -9.11 -10.57 1.88
CA ASP A 563 -10.51 -10.57 2.33
C ASP A 563 -11.52 -10.51 1.16
N LEU A 564 -11.14 -9.99 -0.01
CA LEU A 564 -12.00 -9.92 -1.20
C LEU A 564 -11.83 -11.12 -2.15
N LEU A 565 -10.68 -11.78 -2.10
CA LEU A 565 -10.34 -12.87 -3.03
C LEU A 565 -10.64 -14.25 -2.46
N LEU A 566 -10.56 -14.42 -1.14
CA LEU A 566 -10.72 -15.73 -0.52
C LEU A 566 -12.15 -15.93 -0.01
N PRO A 567 -12.69 -17.16 -0.11
CA PRO A 567 -13.94 -17.49 0.55
C PRO A 567 -13.79 -17.36 2.07
N PRO A 568 -14.91 -17.12 2.78
CA PRO A 568 -14.91 -17.06 4.24
C PRO A 568 -14.51 -18.42 4.83
N ALA A 569 -13.32 -18.49 5.43
CA ALA A 569 -12.79 -19.74 5.97
C ALA A 569 -13.26 -20.04 7.42
N SER A 570 -13.62 -19.01 8.18
CA SER A 570 -13.90 -19.11 9.62
C SER A 570 -15.05 -18.18 10.04
N PRO A 571 -16.25 -18.72 10.34
CA PRO A 571 -17.39 -17.93 10.82
C PRO A 571 -17.04 -17.11 12.07
N GLY A 572 -17.38 -15.81 12.08
CA GLY A 572 -17.08 -14.90 13.18
C GLY A 572 -15.65 -14.34 13.20
N ILE A 573 -14.79 -14.73 12.25
CA ILE A 573 -13.45 -14.14 12.03
C ILE A 573 -13.40 -13.50 10.65
N LYS A 574 -13.79 -14.22 9.59
CA LYS A 574 -13.94 -13.70 8.23
C LYS A 574 -15.28 -14.16 7.69
N ASP A 575 -16.28 -13.32 7.91
CA ASP A 575 -17.65 -13.54 7.48
C ASP A 575 -17.78 -13.41 5.94
N PRO A 576 -18.77 -14.10 5.32
CA PRO A 576 -19.10 -13.92 3.92
C PRO A 576 -19.31 -12.45 3.52
N ILE A 577 -18.86 -12.09 2.33
CA ILE A 577 -19.09 -10.78 1.72
C ILE A 577 -20.08 -10.91 0.56
N VAL A 578 -20.74 -9.80 0.20
CA VAL A 578 -21.50 -9.74 -1.04
C VAL A 578 -20.52 -9.66 -2.22
N ASP A 579 -20.63 -10.62 -3.14
CA ASP A 579 -19.88 -10.64 -4.40
C ASP A 579 -20.81 -10.34 -5.59
N LEU A 580 -20.81 -9.08 -6.04
CA LEU A 580 -21.54 -8.67 -7.25
C LEU A 580 -20.73 -8.90 -8.54
N HIS A 581 -19.46 -9.30 -8.44
CA HIS A 581 -18.65 -9.65 -9.61
C HIS A 581 -18.96 -11.07 -10.09
N GLY A 582 -19.20 -11.99 -9.15
CA GLY A 582 -19.64 -13.36 -9.42
C GLY A 582 -18.59 -14.25 -10.11
N GLN A 583 -17.31 -13.84 -10.09
CA GLN A 583 -16.19 -14.56 -10.68
C GLN A 583 -15.01 -14.62 -9.71
N ASP A 584 -14.31 -15.75 -9.72
CA ASP A 584 -13.07 -15.93 -8.99
C ASP A 584 -11.97 -15.04 -9.59
N GLU A 585 -11.26 -14.32 -8.73
CA GLU A 585 -10.18 -13.42 -9.13
C GLU A 585 -8.86 -13.92 -8.54
N ILE A 586 -7.81 -14.00 -9.37
CA ILE A 586 -6.44 -14.26 -8.94
C ILE A 586 -5.59 -13.04 -9.30
N LEU A 587 -4.79 -12.57 -8.35
CA LEU A 587 -3.88 -11.44 -8.56
C LEU A 587 -2.43 -11.92 -8.52
N PHE A 588 -1.65 -11.55 -9.53
CA PHE A 588 -0.20 -11.82 -9.59
C PHE A 588 0.57 -10.54 -9.28
N MET A 589 1.14 -10.46 -8.08
CA MET A 589 1.82 -9.26 -7.59
C MET A 589 3.34 -9.41 -7.70
N GLY A 590 4.05 -8.29 -7.73
CA GLY A 590 5.52 -8.28 -7.68
C GLY A 590 6.06 -7.13 -6.83
N PRO A 591 7.38 -7.09 -6.59
CA PRO A 591 8.01 -5.96 -5.93
C PRO A 591 8.12 -4.75 -6.86
N ASP A 592 8.14 -3.57 -6.26
CA ASP A 592 8.59 -2.29 -6.83
C ASP A 592 9.30 -1.51 -5.71
N GLU A 593 9.43 -0.19 -5.85
CA GLU A 593 10.05 0.67 -4.87
C GLU A 593 9.47 0.47 -3.46
N ASN A 594 10.36 0.28 -2.49
CA ASN A 594 10.09 0.08 -1.06
C ASN A 594 9.31 -1.20 -0.66
N SER A 595 8.99 -2.13 -1.57
CA SER A 595 8.23 -3.36 -1.24
C SER A 595 9.03 -4.67 -1.32
N ALA A 596 10.19 -4.69 -1.96
CA ALA A 596 10.98 -5.91 -2.18
C ALA A 596 11.27 -6.76 -0.93
N PRO A 597 11.62 -6.19 0.25
CA PRO A 597 11.88 -6.98 1.45
C PRO A 597 10.65 -7.72 2.01
N LEU A 598 9.43 -7.36 1.58
CA LEU A 598 8.16 -7.78 2.19
C LEU A 598 7.46 -8.91 1.40
N VAL A 599 7.95 -9.24 0.20
CA VAL A 599 7.27 -10.21 -0.70
C VAL A 599 7.26 -11.63 -0.17
N ASN A 600 8.29 -12.03 0.60
CA ASN A 600 8.32 -13.35 1.25
C ASN A 600 7.19 -13.46 2.28
N TRP A 601 6.98 -12.42 3.09
CA TRP A 601 5.89 -12.37 4.06
C TRP A 601 4.54 -12.48 3.35
N ALA A 602 4.31 -11.74 2.26
CA ALA A 602 3.03 -11.78 1.55
C ALA A 602 2.71 -13.17 0.96
N THR A 603 3.74 -13.86 0.45
CA THR A 603 3.62 -15.22 -0.09
C THR A 603 3.22 -16.21 1.00
N GLU A 604 3.94 -16.21 2.13
CA GLU A 604 3.61 -17.09 3.26
C GLU A 604 2.31 -16.70 3.96
N HIS A 605 1.96 -15.41 3.96
CA HIS A 605 0.69 -14.93 4.48
C HIS A 605 -0.48 -15.47 3.65
N ALA A 606 -0.40 -15.43 2.33
CA ALA A 606 -1.41 -16.04 1.45
C ALA A 606 -1.54 -17.55 1.70
N ARG A 607 -0.41 -18.25 1.90
CA ARG A 607 -0.39 -19.67 2.27
C ARG A 607 -1.09 -19.94 3.60
N LYS A 608 -0.76 -19.18 4.64
CA LYS A 608 -1.40 -19.25 5.97
C LYS A 608 -2.89 -18.95 5.92
N ARG A 609 -3.31 -18.03 5.05
CA ARG A 609 -4.72 -17.68 4.78
C ARG A 609 -5.47 -18.73 3.96
N GLY A 610 -4.80 -19.79 3.49
CA GLY A 610 -5.41 -20.88 2.74
C GLY A 610 -5.61 -20.60 1.25
N ALA A 611 -4.90 -19.62 0.68
CA ALA A 611 -4.98 -19.33 -0.74
C ALA A 611 -4.40 -20.51 -1.57
N PRO A 612 -5.17 -21.15 -2.45
CA PRO A 612 -4.69 -22.29 -3.24
C PRO A 612 -3.55 -21.91 -4.20
N TRP A 613 -3.53 -20.65 -4.62
CA TRP A 613 -2.54 -20.07 -5.55
C TRP A 613 -1.39 -19.36 -4.82
N TRP A 614 -1.16 -19.61 -3.53
CA TRP A 614 -0.18 -18.87 -2.73
C TRP A 614 1.23 -18.82 -3.36
N LYS A 615 1.67 -19.89 -4.04
CA LYS A 615 2.96 -19.98 -4.75
C LYS A 615 3.14 -18.88 -5.80
N SER A 616 2.08 -18.59 -6.55
CA SER A 616 2.06 -17.62 -7.64
C SER A 616 1.63 -16.22 -7.21
N PHE A 617 1.12 -16.04 -5.98
CA PHE A 617 0.58 -14.76 -5.52
C PHE A 617 1.57 -13.60 -5.66
N PHE A 618 2.85 -13.86 -5.33
CA PHE A 618 3.95 -12.93 -5.51
C PHE A 618 5.09 -13.53 -6.31
N THR A 619 5.62 -12.72 -7.24
CA THR A 619 6.87 -12.99 -7.94
C THR A 619 8.03 -12.23 -7.29
N GLY A 620 9.27 -12.62 -7.60
CA GLY A 620 10.45 -11.97 -7.03
C GLY A 620 10.70 -12.33 -5.56
N LYS A 621 10.07 -13.41 -5.10
CA LYS A 621 10.31 -14.03 -3.80
C LYS A 621 11.71 -14.64 -3.71
N SER A 622 12.14 -14.96 -2.51
CA SER A 622 13.44 -15.61 -2.32
C SER A 622 13.47 -17.01 -2.97
N PRO A 623 14.65 -17.52 -3.34
CA PRO A 623 14.79 -18.89 -3.85
C PRO A 623 14.30 -19.96 -2.87
N LYS A 624 14.27 -19.68 -1.56
CA LYS A 624 13.69 -20.59 -0.55
C LYS A 624 12.18 -20.81 -0.73
N LEU A 625 11.50 -19.86 -1.36
CA LEU A 625 10.08 -19.94 -1.73
C LEU A 625 9.88 -20.18 -3.23
N GLY A 626 10.92 -20.60 -3.95
CA GLY A 626 10.85 -20.89 -5.37
C GLY A 626 10.88 -19.67 -6.31
N GLY A 627 11.28 -18.50 -5.81
CA GLY A 627 11.42 -17.32 -6.64
C GLY A 627 12.71 -17.31 -7.46
N ILE A 628 12.73 -16.54 -8.55
CA ILE A 628 13.86 -16.41 -9.47
C ILE A 628 14.46 -15.00 -9.34
N PRO A 629 15.59 -14.80 -8.62
CA PRO A 629 16.16 -13.48 -8.42
C PRO A 629 16.64 -12.87 -9.73
N HIS A 630 15.96 -11.83 -10.19
CA HIS A 630 16.26 -11.18 -11.47
C HIS A 630 17.68 -10.64 -11.52
N ASP A 631 18.14 -10.05 -10.42
CA ASP A 631 19.47 -9.46 -10.30
C ASP A 631 20.59 -10.51 -10.41
N ARG A 632 20.44 -11.64 -9.69
CA ARG A 632 21.42 -12.74 -9.72
C ARG A 632 21.61 -13.33 -11.11
N PHE A 633 20.52 -13.41 -11.88
CA PHE A 633 20.50 -14.06 -13.20
C PHE A 633 20.46 -13.07 -14.36
N ALA A 634 20.65 -11.77 -14.08
CA ALA A 634 20.66 -10.69 -15.05
C ALA A 634 19.43 -10.67 -15.96
N MET A 635 18.25 -11.05 -15.46
CA MET A 635 17.07 -11.32 -16.30
C MET A 635 16.68 -10.11 -17.15
N THR A 636 16.58 -8.93 -16.54
CA THR A 636 16.26 -7.67 -17.25
C THR A 636 17.37 -7.30 -18.23
N THR A 637 18.62 -7.40 -17.78
CA THR A 637 19.80 -7.02 -18.57
C THR A 637 19.99 -7.89 -19.80
N LEU A 638 19.67 -9.18 -19.76
CA LEU A 638 19.73 -10.07 -20.93
C LEU A 638 18.87 -9.57 -22.09
N SER A 639 17.68 -9.03 -21.80
CA SER A 639 16.81 -8.42 -22.81
C SER A 639 17.42 -7.15 -23.41
N VAL A 640 18.01 -6.29 -22.56
CA VAL A 640 18.69 -5.06 -23.00
C VAL A 640 19.90 -5.41 -23.88
N ARG A 641 20.71 -6.38 -23.44
CA ARG A 641 21.87 -6.89 -24.17
C ARG A 641 21.50 -7.46 -25.53
N GLU A 642 20.42 -8.22 -25.66
CA GLU A 642 20.01 -8.74 -26.96
C GLU A 642 19.61 -7.65 -27.95
N ASN A 643 19.07 -6.52 -27.48
CA ASN A 643 18.82 -5.35 -28.33
C ASN A 643 20.12 -4.66 -28.75
N VAL A 644 21.06 -4.48 -27.81
CA VAL A 644 22.40 -3.93 -28.10
C VAL A 644 23.14 -4.82 -29.11
N GLU A 645 23.18 -6.13 -28.88
CA GLU A 645 23.80 -7.10 -29.79
C GLU A 645 23.06 -7.20 -31.12
N GLY A 646 21.74 -6.99 -31.13
CA GLY A 646 20.95 -6.85 -32.35
C GLY A 646 21.46 -5.71 -33.23
N ILE A 647 21.71 -4.54 -32.64
CA ILE A 647 22.31 -3.39 -33.36
C ILE A 647 23.67 -3.79 -33.93
N TYR A 648 24.52 -4.43 -33.13
CA TYR A 648 25.85 -4.86 -33.59
C TYR A 648 25.76 -5.86 -34.75
N ARG A 649 24.83 -6.82 -34.69
CA ARG A 649 24.59 -7.78 -35.77
C ARG A 649 24.12 -7.09 -37.05
N LYS A 650 23.19 -6.14 -36.97
CA LYS A 650 22.65 -5.42 -38.14
C LYS A 650 23.67 -4.48 -38.77
N MET A 651 24.48 -3.83 -37.95
CA MET A 651 25.46 -2.84 -38.40
C MET A 651 26.85 -3.42 -38.68
N GLY A 652 27.08 -4.71 -38.40
CA GLY A 652 28.40 -5.34 -38.54
C GLY A 652 29.46 -4.76 -37.60
N ILE A 653 29.06 -4.32 -36.40
CA ILE A 653 29.93 -3.65 -35.43
C ILE A 653 30.66 -4.69 -34.56
N ASP A 654 31.97 -4.53 -34.42
CA ASP A 654 32.78 -5.27 -33.45
C ASP A 654 32.62 -4.66 -32.05
N GLN A 655 31.89 -5.36 -31.17
CA GLN A 655 31.58 -4.92 -29.81
C GLN A 655 32.82 -4.53 -28.98
N THR A 656 34.00 -5.10 -29.25
CA THR A 656 35.21 -4.82 -28.46
C THR A 656 35.80 -3.44 -28.71
N LYS A 657 35.37 -2.79 -29.80
CA LYS A 657 35.80 -1.43 -30.20
C LYS A 657 34.75 -0.37 -29.90
N VAL A 658 33.59 -0.77 -29.39
CA VAL A 658 32.48 0.13 -29.08
C VAL A 658 32.75 0.85 -27.77
N ARG A 659 32.60 2.18 -27.80
CA ARG A 659 32.68 3.02 -26.61
C ARG A 659 31.29 3.19 -26.01
N MET A 660 31.15 2.70 -24.79
CA MET A 660 29.88 2.63 -24.06
C MET A 660 29.78 3.77 -23.05
N PHE A 661 28.67 4.49 -23.09
CA PHE A 661 28.22 5.35 -22.00
C PHE A 661 27.04 4.68 -21.29
N GLN A 662 27.07 4.67 -19.96
CA GLN A 662 25.99 4.13 -19.13
C GLN A 662 25.58 5.12 -18.04
N THR A 663 24.27 5.27 -17.81
CA THR A 663 23.77 5.78 -16.53
C THR A 663 23.27 4.62 -15.68
N GLY A 664 23.29 4.75 -14.35
CA GLY A 664 23.17 3.60 -13.45
C GLY A 664 24.54 2.96 -13.21
N GLY A 665 24.98 2.97 -11.97
CA GLY A 665 26.34 2.57 -11.60
C GLY A 665 26.54 1.05 -11.54
N PRO A 666 27.78 0.62 -11.24
CA PRO A 666 28.10 -0.78 -10.96
C PRO A 666 27.42 -1.32 -9.68
N ASP A 667 26.77 -0.47 -8.90
CA ASP A 667 25.97 -0.82 -7.73
C ASP A 667 24.57 -1.34 -8.11
N GLY A 668 23.96 -0.80 -9.18
CA GLY A 668 22.60 -1.18 -9.60
C GLY A 668 22.52 -2.51 -10.34
N ASP A 669 21.34 -3.17 -10.33
CA ASP A 669 21.08 -4.44 -11.02
C ASP A 669 21.46 -4.36 -12.51
N LEU A 670 20.80 -3.47 -13.27
CA LEU A 670 21.03 -3.36 -14.70
C LEU A 670 22.45 -2.90 -15.02
N GLY A 671 22.95 -1.91 -14.27
CA GLY A 671 24.25 -1.30 -14.52
C GLY A 671 25.41 -2.26 -14.25
N SER A 672 25.37 -3.02 -13.15
CA SER A 672 26.39 -4.03 -12.85
C SER A 672 26.35 -5.18 -13.86
N ASN A 673 25.16 -5.70 -14.17
CA ASN A 673 25.00 -6.84 -15.06
C ASN A 673 25.37 -6.45 -16.49
N GLY A 674 25.11 -5.20 -16.90
CA GLY A 674 25.53 -4.64 -18.18
C GLY A 674 27.06 -4.63 -18.28
N ILE A 675 27.74 -4.21 -17.20
CA ILE A 675 29.19 -4.31 -17.09
C ILE A 675 29.61 -5.77 -17.18
N LEU A 676 29.06 -6.69 -16.38
CA LEU A 676 29.54 -8.09 -16.31
C LEU A 676 29.33 -8.89 -17.60
N LEU A 677 28.25 -8.64 -18.34
CA LEU A 677 27.92 -9.34 -19.58
C LEU A 677 28.55 -8.72 -20.83
N GLY A 678 28.84 -7.41 -20.78
CA GLY A 678 29.38 -6.65 -21.91
C GLY A 678 30.84 -6.96 -22.23
N LYS A 679 31.26 -6.55 -23.43
CA LYS A 679 32.66 -6.57 -23.89
C LYS A 679 33.13 -5.21 -24.43
N GLU A 680 32.27 -4.20 -24.32
CA GLU A 680 32.51 -2.83 -24.73
C GLU A 680 33.52 -2.11 -23.84
N GLN A 681 34.12 -1.06 -24.38
CA GLN A 681 34.98 -0.15 -23.64
C GLN A 681 34.11 0.94 -23.00
N TYR A 682 33.91 0.89 -21.69
CA TYR A 682 33.15 1.92 -20.97
C TYR A 682 33.97 3.21 -20.91
N VAL A 683 33.45 4.31 -21.45
CA VAL A 683 34.12 5.62 -21.44
C VAL A 683 33.48 6.59 -20.45
N ALA A 684 32.25 6.32 -20.02
CA ALA A 684 31.60 7.08 -18.95
C ALA A 684 30.56 6.24 -18.22
N ILE A 685 30.46 6.46 -16.90
CA ILE A 685 29.42 5.91 -16.02
C ILE A 685 28.92 7.03 -15.10
N VAL A 686 27.60 7.18 -15.00
CA VAL A 686 26.94 8.13 -14.10
C VAL A 686 26.05 7.38 -13.11
N ASP A 687 26.23 7.59 -11.82
CA ASP A 687 25.45 6.91 -10.78
C ASP A 687 24.95 7.84 -9.66
N GLY A 688 24.52 7.28 -8.52
CA GLY A 688 24.08 8.04 -7.34
C GLY A 688 25.14 9.03 -6.82
N SER A 689 26.40 8.63 -6.89
CA SER A 689 27.53 9.35 -6.29
C SER A 689 28.13 10.43 -7.18
N GLY A 690 27.99 10.36 -8.51
CA GLY A 690 28.55 11.37 -9.41
C GLY A 690 28.72 10.93 -10.87
N VAL A 691 29.79 11.41 -11.50
CA VAL A 691 30.23 11.10 -12.86
C VAL A 691 31.66 10.54 -12.85
N LEU A 692 31.87 9.41 -13.53
CA LEU A 692 33.18 8.84 -13.82
C LEU A 692 33.34 8.77 -15.34
N ALA A 693 34.39 9.36 -15.88
CA ALA A 693 34.61 9.37 -17.32
C ALA A 693 36.09 9.33 -17.69
N ASP A 694 36.39 8.59 -18.75
CA ASP A 694 37.71 8.54 -19.36
C ASP A 694 37.57 8.35 -20.89
N PRO A 695 37.97 9.34 -21.71
CA PRO A 695 37.95 9.22 -23.17
C PRO A 695 38.78 8.05 -23.71
N ASN A 696 39.79 7.59 -22.96
CA ASN A 696 40.64 6.46 -23.31
C ASN A 696 40.08 5.12 -22.77
N GLY A 697 38.91 5.13 -22.12
CA GLY A 697 38.26 3.98 -21.52
C GLY A 697 38.63 3.74 -20.07
N LEU A 698 37.64 3.30 -19.30
CA LEU A 698 37.76 2.93 -17.88
C LEU A 698 38.33 1.52 -17.74
N ASP A 699 39.09 1.28 -16.66
CA ASP A 699 39.73 -0.01 -16.38
C ASP A 699 38.68 -1.11 -16.17
N ARG A 700 38.78 -2.15 -16.99
CA ARG A 700 37.77 -3.22 -17.04
C ARG A 700 37.76 -4.09 -15.79
N GLU A 701 38.94 -4.39 -15.25
CA GLU A 701 39.06 -5.19 -14.04
C GLU A 701 38.49 -4.44 -12.83
N GLU A 702 38.76 -3.14 -12.74
CA GLU A 702 38.21 -2.27 -11.70
C GLU A 702 36.69 -2.16 -11.77
N LEU A 703 36.14 -1.94 -12.98
CA LEU A 703 34.68 -1.94 -13.15
C LEU A 703 34.07 -3.29 -12.78
N THR A 704 34.74 -4.41 -13.08
CA THR A 704 34.30 -5.75 -12.69
C THR A 704 34.32 -5.93 -11.17
N ARG A 705 35.35 -5.41 -10.49
CA ARG A 705 35.44 -5.39 -9.02
C ARG A 705 34.27 -4.62 -8.42
N LEU A 706 33.99 -3.41 -8.90
CA LEU A 706 32.87 -2.59 -8.44
C LEU A 706 31.52 -3.27 -8.70
N ALA A 707 31.32 -3.82 -9.91
CA ALA A 707 30.09 -4.49 -10.29
C ALA A 707 29.79 -5.73 -9.42
N ARG A 708 30.81 -6.56 -9.15
CA ARG A 708 30.66 -7.75 -8.28
C ARG A 708 30.45 -7.38 -6.81
N SER A 709 31.09 -6.31 -6.35
CA SER A 709 30.99 -5.83 -4.96
C SER A 709 29.84 -4.85 -4.71
N ARG A 710 29.07 -4.51 -5.75
CA ARG A 710 27.94 -3.57 -5.71
C ARG A 710 28.32 -2.20 -5.17
N LYS A 711 29.39 -1.63 -5.71
CA LYS A 711 29.93 -0.34 -5.29
C LYS A 711 29.73 0.73 -6.36
N MET A 712 29.38 1.92 -5.91
CA MET A 712 29.27 3.12 -6.75
C MET A 712 30.66 3.57 -7.24
N ILE A 713 30.71 4.44 -8.23
CA ILE A 713 31.94 4.96 -8.83
C ILE A 713 32.80 5.79 -7.86
N CYS A 714 32.24 6.27 -6.74
CA CYS A 714 33.03 6.92 -5.68
C CYS A 714 34.09 5.99 -5.05
N GLU A 715 33.95 4.67 -5.25
CA GLU A 715 34.89 3.63 -4.80
C GLU A 715 35.84 3.17 -5.92
N TYR A 716 35.77 3.76 -7.12
CA TYR A 716 36.68 3.49 -8.22
C TYR A 716 38.11 3.97 -7.87
N ASP A 717 39.11 3.14 -8.14
CA ASP A 717 40.52 3.53 -8.00
C ASP A 717 40.92 4.57 -9.06
N ALA A 718 40.97 5.84 -8.64
CA ALA A 718 41.30 6.96 -9.52
C ALA A 718 42.72 6.87 -10.12
N SER A 719 43.64 6.08 -9.55
CA SER A 719 44.98 5.88 -10.13
C SER A 719 44.95 5.11 -11.46
N LYS A 720 43.83 4.44 -11.75
CA LYS A 720 43.58 3.72 -13.01
C LYS A 720 42.96 4.58 -14.10
N LEU A 721 42.67 5.86 -13.83
CA LEU A 721 42.27 6.81 -14.86
C LEU A 721 43.49 7.21 -15.69
N SER A 722 43.27 7.39 -16.99
CA SER A 722 44.23 8.06 -17.85
C SER A 722 44.38 9.54 -17.45
N LYS A 723 45.39 10.21 -18.02
CA LYS A 723 45.60 11.65 -17.84
C LYS A 723 44.40 12.52 -18.26
N ASP A 724 43.52 11.99 -19.11
CA ASP A 724 42.34 12.67 -19.64
C ASP A 724 41.06 12.27 -18.88
N GLY A 725 41.15 11.29 -17.98
CA GLY A 725 40.05 10.79 -17.16
C GLY A 725 39.79 11.62 -15.91
N TYR A 726 38.56 11.56 -15.42
CA TYR A 726 38.13 12.28 -14.22
C TYR A 726 36.99 11.57 -13.49
N ARG A 727 36.90 11.87 -12.20
CA ARG A 727 35.75 11.55 -11.35
C ARG A 727 35.29 12.81 -10.64
N VAL A 728 34.01 13.15 -10.78
CA VAL A 728 33.37 14.27 -10.09
C VAL A 728 32.20 13.74 -9.29
N LEU A 729 32.26 13.90 -7.97
CA LEU A 729 31.23 13.46 -7.03
C LEU A 729 30.18 14.55 -6.80
N CYS A 730 28.99 14.17 -6.35
CA CYS A 730 27.88 15.10 -6.10
C CYS A 730 28.22 16.20 -5.10
N ASP A 731 29.08 15.91 -4.13
CA ASP A 731 29.55 16.82 -3.07
C ASP A 731 30.71 17.72 -3.52
N ASP A 732 31.29 17.46 -4.70
CA ASP A 732 32.39 18.25 -5.22
C ASP A 732 31.90 19.61 -5.76
N SER A 733 32.72 20.63 -5.58
CA SER A 733 32.48 21.99 -6.06
C SER A 733 33.75 22.58 -6.67
N ASN A 734 33.59 23.31 -7.77
CA ASN A 734 34.67 23.98 -8.52
C ASN A 734 35.82 23.04 -8.95
N VAL A 735 35.48 21.84 -9.45
CA VAL A 735 36.46 20.88 -9.96
C VAL A 735 36.87 21.25 -11.38
N THR A 736 38.17 21.46 -11.62
CA THR A 736 38.70 21.66 -12.97
C THR A 736 38.95 20.31 -13.63
N LEU A 737 38.27 20.04 -14.74
CA LEU A 737 38.47 18.83 -15.56
C LEU A 737 39.80 18.90 -16.33
N PRO A 738 40.36 17.77 -16.81
CA PRO A 738 41.55 17.77 -17.67
C PRO A 738 41.42 18.63 -18.94
N SER A 739 40.19 18.89 -19.41
CA SER A 739 39.90 19.80 -20.52
C SER A 739 40.09 21.30 -20.18
N GLY A 740 40.25 21.64 -18.89
CA GLY A 740 40.25 23.01 -18.39
C GLY A 740 38.87 23.56 -18.02
N GLU A 741 37.79 22.81 -18.26
CA GLU A 741 36.44 23.19 -17.83
C GLU A 741 36.29 23.14 -16.32
N VAL A 742 35.68 24.15 -15.73
CA VAL A 742 35.39 24.20 -14.29
C VAL A 742 33.95 23.74 -14.03
N VAL A 743 33.80 22.65 -13.30
CA VAL A 743 32.52 22.13 -12.82
C VAL A 743 32.20 22.75 -11.47
N ASN A 744 31.31 23.74 -11.47
CA ASN A 744 30.96 24.49 -10.26
C ASN A 744 30.20 23.65 -9.22
N ASN A 745 29.34 22.71 -9.66
CA ASN A 745 28.50 21.90 -8.79
C ASN A 745 28.39 20.46 -9.33
N GLY A 746 28.93 19.50 -8.58
CA GLY A 746 28.96 18.10 -8.99
C GLY A 746 27.58 17.47 -9.15
N THR A 747 26.61 17.83 -8.30
CA THR A 747 25.21 17.35 -8.42
C THR A 747 24.55 17.81 -9.72
N ALA A 748 24.70 19.09 -10.09
CA ALA A 748 24.19 19.64 -11.34
C ALA A 748 24.88 19.01 -12.56
N PHE A 749 26.18 18.77 -12.47
CA PHE A 749 26.96 18.10 -13.50
C PHE A 749 26.50 16.66 -13.72
N ARG A 750 26.39 15.88 -12.65
CA ARG A 750 25.82 14.53 -12.66
C ARG A 750 24.43 14.49 -13.31
N ASN A 751 23.58 15.47 -12.98
CA ASN A 751 22.21 15.54 -13.47
C ASN A 751 22.09 15.98 -14.94
N THR A 752 23.15 16.51 -15.56
CA THR A 752 23.12 17.00 -16.94
C THR A 752 24.18 16.34 -17.83
N TYR A 753 25.02 15.46 -17.30
CA TYR A 753 26.13 14.83 -18.02
C TYR A 753 25.67 14.09 -19.29
N HIS A 754 24.53 13.42 -19.22
CA HIS A 754 23.94 12.70 -20.36
C HIS A 754 23.45 13.60 -21.50
N LEU A 755 23.44 14.92 -21.33
CA LEU A 755 23.11 15.90 -22.36
C LEU A 755 24.35 16.44 -23.08
N ARG A 756 25.55 16.04 -22.63
CA ARG A 756 26.80 16.52 -23.19
C ARG A 756 27.17 15.71 -24.43
N PRO A 757 27.69 16.37 -25.50
CA PRO A 757 28.30 15.65 -26.58
C PRO A 757 29.54 14.93 -26.04
N GLY A 758 29.57 13.61 -26.19
CA GLY A 758 30.68 12.77 -25.74
C GLY A 758 31.14 11.84 -26.85
N ASN A 759 32.38 11.39 -26.73
CA ASN A 759 33.02 10.51 -27.70
C ASN A 759 32.65 9.04 -27.40
N TYR A 760 31.34 8.74 -27.45
CA TYR A 760 30.79 7.40 -27.24
C TYR A 760 29.91 6.98 -28.42
N ASP A 761 29.85 5.69 -28.70
CA ASP A 761 29.16 5.15 -29.87
C ASP A 761 27.74 4.68 -29.51
N ILE A 762 27.54 4.26 -28.26
CA ILE A 762 26.25 3.80 -27.73
C ILE A 762 26.03 4.31 -26.31
N PHE A 763 24.78 4.66 -26.02
CA PHE A 763 24.32 5.07 -24.70
C PHE A 763 23.23 4.11 -24.19
N VAL A 764 23.48 3.48 -23.05
CA VAL A 764 22.52 2.57 -22.40
C VAL A 764 22.15 3.15 -21.04
N PRO A 765 21.01 3.85 -20.90
CA PRO A 765 20.58 4.29 -19.59
C PRO A 765 20.06 3.09 -18.80
N CYS A 766 20.79 2.65 -17.78
CA CYS A 766 20.44 1.59 -16.83
C CYS A 766 19.93 2.12 -15.48
N GLY A 767 19.89 3.44 -15.31
CA GLY A 767 19.37 4.13 -14.14
C GLY A 767 19.22 5.63 -14.39
N GLY A 768 18.65 6.35 -13.43
CA GLY A 768 18.39 7.79 -13.52
C GLY A 768 16.93 8.15 -13.31
N ARG A 769 16.62 9.45 -13.35
CA ARG A 769 15.25 9.92 -13.14
C ARG A 769 14.43 9.75 -14.42
N PRO A 770 13.12 9.46 -14.34
CA PRO A 770 12.22 9.59 -15.48
C PRO A 770 12.34 10.97 -16.12
N GLU A 771 12.16 11.05 -17.43
CA GLU A 771 12.19 12.28 -18.23
C GLU A 771 13.52 13.05 -18.13
N SER A 772 14.63 12.36 -17.84
CA SER A 772 15.98 12.95 -17.84
C SER A 772 16.36 13.54 -19.20
N ILE A 773 15.86 12.96 -20.29
CA ILE A 773 15.85 13.56 -21.64
C ILE A 773 14.40 13.86 -22.03
N ASN A 774 14.08 15.14 -22.17
CA ASN A 774 12.75 15.65 -22.47
C ASN A 774 12.80 16.73 -23.56
N LEU A 775 11.63 17.25 -23.96
CA LEU A 775 11.52 18.22 -25.05
C LEU A 775 12.33 19.50 -24.80
N ASN A 776 12.53 19.88 -23.55
CA ASN A 776 13.25 21.10 -23.18
C ASN A 776 14.77 20.97 -23.38
N ASN A 777 15.32 19.75 -23.30
CA ASN A 777 16.76 19.54 -23.28
C ASN A 777 17.31 18.64 -24.41
N VAL A 778 16.45 17.91 -25.14
CA VAL A 778 16.87 17.00 -26.22
C VAL A 778 17.66 17.71 -27.33
N SER A 779 17.43 19.01 -27.54
CA SER A 779 18.17 19.81 -28.53
C SER A 779 19.68 19.81 -28.28
N SER A 780 20.14 19.63 -27.03
CA SER A 780 21.57 19.55 -26.70
C SER A 780 22.26 18.32 -27.30
N LEU A 781 21.50 17.29 -27.68
CA LEU A 781 21.99 16.06 -28.29
C LEU A 781 21.88 16.06 -29.82
N ILE A 782 21.53 17.20 -30.42
CA ILE A 782 21.37 17.36 -31.87
C ILE A 782 22.21 18.55 -32.33
N VAL A 783 23.26 18.27 -33.11
CA VAL A 783 24.17 19.28 -33.67
C VAL A 783 24.11 19.17 -35.19
N ASP A 784 23.95 20.31 -35.87
CA ASP A 784 23.81 20.38 -37.34
C ASP A 784 22.74 19.43 -37.92
N GLY A 785 21.63 19.28 -37.17
CA GLY A 785 20.51 18.41 -37.54
C GLY A 785 20.77 16.91 -37.35
N LYS A 786 21.94 16.51 -36.84
CA LYS A 786 22.30 15.12 -36.57
C LYS A 786 22.42 14.84 -35.08
N SER A 787 21.98 13.67 -34.64
CA SER A 787 22.17 13.26 -33.27
C SER A 787 23.66 12.99 -33.01
N VAL A 788 24.16 13.48 -31.88
CA VAL A 788 25.52 13.19 -31.41
C VAL A 788 25.64 11.79 -30.80
N VAL A 789 24.51 11.11 -30.57
CA VAL A 789 24.44 9.77 -30.01
C VAL A 789 23.89 8.81 -31.07
N PRO A 790 24.72 7.94 -31.66
CA PRO A 790 24.26 7.06 -32.74
C PRO A 790 23.22 6.03 -32.27
N PHE A 791 23.44 5.41 -31.12
CA PHE A 791 22.62 4.31 -30.62
C PHE A 791 22.18 4.55 -29.17
N ILE A 792 20.89 4.37 -28.89
CA ILE A 792 20.34 4.39 -27.53
C ILE A 792 19.50 3.14 -27.29
N VAL A 793 19.77 2.40 -26.22
CA VAL A 793 18.93 1.27 -25.78
C VAL A 793 18.51 1.50 -24.34
N GLU A 794 17.24 1.80 -24.09
CA GLU A 794 16.79 2.14 -22.75
C GLU A 794 16.69 0.92 -21.83
N GLY A 795 17.55 0.84 -20.80
CA GLY A 795 17.38 -0.11 -19.70
C GLY A 795 16.45 0.41 -18.60
N ALA A 796 16.53 1.70 -18.29
CA ALA A 796 15.71 2.40 -17.31
C ALA A 796 14.34 2.76 -17.87
N ASN A 797 13.32 2.74 -17.00
CA ASN A 797 11.97 3.12 -17.39
C ASN A 797 11.87 4.63 -17.63
N LEU A 798 11.27 5.01 -18.76
CA LEU A 798 10.90 6.39 -19.09
C LEU A 798 12.06 7.41 -19.01
N PHE A 799 13.30 7.01 -19.27
CA PHE A 799 14.45 7.93 -19.21
C PHE A 799 14.37 9.04 -20.28
N VAL A 800 13.94 8.69 -21.49
CA VAL A 800 13.70 9.60 -22.61
C VAL A 800 12.19 9.75 -22.85
N THR A 801 11.66 10.98 -22.93
CA THR A 801 10.24 11.19 -23.28
C THR A 801 9.95 10.78 -24.73
N GLN A 802 8.71 10.37 -25.03
CA GLN A 802 8.33 9.87 -26.37
C GLN A 802 8.65 10.89 -27.48
N ASP A 803 8.33 12.17 -27.27
CA ASP A 803 8.60 13.20 -28.28
C ASP A 803 10.11 13.43 -28.50
N SER A 804 10.91 13.35 -27.43
CA SER A 804 12.36 13.38 -27.54
C SER A 804 12.91 12.19 -28.32
N LYS A 805 12.34 10.99 -28.16
CA LYS A 805 12.72 9.80 -28.95
C LYS A 805 12.51 10.06 -30.44
N ILE A 806 11.31 10.50 -30.82
CA ILE A 806 10.97 10.81 -32.22
C ILE A 806 11.92 11.86 -32.80
N ARG A 807 12.26 12.90 -32.02
CA ARG A 807 13.17 13.95 -32.45
C ARG A 807 14.61 13.45 -32.64
N LEU A 808 15.10 12.57 -31.76
CA LEU A 808 16.41 11.94 -31.89
C LEU A 808 16.45 11.01 -33.11
N GLU A 809 15.40 10.22 -33.35
CA GLU A 809 15.31 9.34 -34.52
C GLU A 809 15.30 10.12 -35.83
N LYS A 810 14.57 11.24 -35.90
CA LYS A 810 14.61 12.15 -37.06
C LYS A 810 16.01 12.71 -37.32
N ALA A 811 16.82 12.85 -36.28
CA ALA A 811 18.21 13.29 -36.36
C ALA A 811 19.20 12.13 -36.62
N GLY A 812 18.71 10.90 -36.88
CA GLY A 812 19.52 9.74 -37.24
C GLY A 812 19.94 8.83 -36.09
N CYS A 813 19.45 9.07 -34.86
CA CYS A 813 19.68 8.16 -33.73
C CYS A 813 18.85 6.87 -33.91
N VAL A 814 19.44 5.71 -33.67
CA VAL A 814 18.71 4.44 -33.55
C VAL A 814 18.40 4.20 -32.08
N ILE A 815 17.12 4.33 -31.71
CA ILE A 815 16.67 4.17 -30.33
C ILE A 815 15.74 2.97 -30.17
N TYR A 816 16.00 2.17 -29.13
CA TYR A 816 15.08 1.15 -28.63
C TYR A 816 14.52 1.58 -27.28
N LYS A 817 13.20 1.68 -27.25
CA LYS A 817 12.41 2.13 -26.10
C LYS A 817 12.37 1.06 -25.02
N ASP A 818 12.35 1.51 -23.76
CA ASP A 818 12.29 0.69 -22.55
C ASP A 818 11.20 -0.40 -22.60
N ALA A 819 10.02 -0.10 -23.11
CA ALA A 819 8.90 -1.03 -23.27
C ALA A 819 9.20 -2.23 -24.19
N SER A 820 10.27 -2.18 -24.99
CA SER A 820 10.78 -3.31 -25.79
C SER A 820 12.09 -3.87 -25.21
N SER A 821 13.01 -3.00 -24.78
CA SER A 821 14.36 -3.42 -24.40
C SER A 821 14.47 -4.05 -23.01
N ASN A 822 13.69 -3.64 -22.01
CA ASN A 822 13.88 -4.06 -20.62
C ASN A 822 12.87 -5.11 -20.10
N LYS A 823 12.30 -5.92 -20.99
CA LYS A 823 11.23 -6.87 -20.66
C LYS A 823 11.68 -8.14 -19.93
N GLY A 824 12.97 -8.40 -19.84
CA GLY A 824 13.45 -9.69 -19.33
C GLY A 824 12.99 -10.03 -17.91
N GLY A 825 12.89 -9.03 -17.02
CA GLY A 825 12.31 -9.21 -15.69
C GLY A 825 10.83 -9.58 -15.71
N VAL A 826 10.03 -9.03 -16.65
CA VAL A 826 8.60 -9.36 -16.74
C VAL A 826 8.38 -10.78 -17.26
N THR A 827 9.19 -11.20 -18.23
CA THR A 827 9.18 -12.58 -18.75
C THR A 827 9.60 -13.58 -17.69
N SER A 828 10.66 -13.30 -16.92
CA SER A 828 11.10 -14.16 -15.82
C SER A 828 10.01 -14.32 -14.76
N SER A 829 9.34 -13.23 -14.38
CA SER A 829 8.24 -13.27 -13.42
C SER A 829 7.05 -14.09 -13.93
N SER A 830 6.69 -13.96 -15.21
CA SER A 830 5.61 -14.76 -15.81
C SER A 830 5.93 -16.25 -15.80
N LEU A 831 7.16 -16.63 -16.13
CA LEU A 831 7.61 -18.02 -16.07
C LEU A 831 7.75 -18.54 -14.62
N GLU A 832 7.99 -17.66 -13.64
CA GLU A 832 7.90 -17.99 -12.21
C GLU A 832 6.45 -18.29 -11.78
N VAL A 833 5.48 -17.48 -12.24
CA VAL A 833 4.03 -17.74 -12.05
C VAL A 833 3.64 -19.06 -12.68
N LEU A 834 4.02 -19.29 -13.93
CA LEU A 834 3.69 -20.51 -14.65
C LEU A 834 4.23 -21.76 -13.94
N ALA A 835 5.48 -21.75 -13.49
CA ALA A 835 6.04 -22.87 -12.71
C ALA A 835 5.26 -23.08 -11.40
N SER A 836 4.85 -21.99 -10.75
CA SER A 836 4.08 -22.02 -9.50
C SER A 836 2.68 -22.62 -9.68
N LEU A 837 2.02 -22.34 -10.80
CA LEU A 837 0.71 -22.92 -11.16
C LEU A 837 0.82 -24.37 -11.66
N SER A 838 1.95 -24.73 -12.26
CA SER A 838 2.17 -26.06 -12.87
C SER A 838 2.38 -27.17 -11.85
N PHE A 839 3.09 -26.88 -10.75
CA PHE A 839 3.37 -27.85 -9.70
C PHE A 839 2.31 -27.84 -8.60
N ASP A 840 2.02 -29.00 -8.03
CA ASP A 840 1.40 -29.09 -6.70
C ASP A 840 2.39 -28.61 -5.61
N ASP A 841 1.95 -28.52 -4.36
CA ASP A 841 2.76 -27.94 -3.29
C ASP A 841 4.02 -28.76 -2.97
N ALA A 842 3.93 -30.09 -3.06
CA ALA A 842 5.06 -30.99 -2.81
C ALA A 842 6.10 -30.89 -3.93
N GLY A 843 5.67 -31.03 -5.18
CA GLY A 843 6.54 -30.95 -6.35
C GLY A 843 7.16 -29.55 -6.52
N PHE A 844 6.44 -28.49 -6.18
CA PHE A 844 6.99 -27.13 -6.21
C PHE A 844 8.12 -26.99 -5.18
N THR A 845 7.90 -27.49 -3.97
CA THR A 845 8.91 -27.47 -2.90
C THR A 845 10.14 -28.30 -3.28
N GLU A 846 9.97 -29.44 -3.94
CA GLU A 846 11.08 -30.30 -4.36
C GLU A 846 11.90 -29.70 -5.51
N HIS A 847 11.24 -29.09 -6.49
CA HIS A 847 11.88 -28.72 -7.76
C HIS A 847 12.20 -27.25 -7.92
N MET A 848 11.48 -26.37 -7.22
CA MET A 848 11.67 -24.92 -7.33
C MET A 848 12.25 -24.30 -6.06
N CYS A 849 12.01 -24.85 -4.87
CA CYS A 849 12.52 -24.28 -3.63
C CYS A 849 13.94 -24.74 -3.31
N VAL A 850 14.81 -23.79 -2.95
CA VAL A 850 16.17 -24.07 -2.48
C VAL A 850 16.13 -24.79 -1.12
N ALA A 851 16.96 -25.82 -0.97
CA ALA A 851 17.07 -26.61 0.26
C ALA A 851 17.61 -25.78 1.44
N LYS A 852 17.47 -26.30 2.67
CA LYS A 852 17.88 -25.59 3.90
C LYS A 852 19.36 -25.23 3.93
N ASP A 853 20.21 -26.00 3.25
CA ASP A 853 21.66 -25.81 3.10
C ASP A 853 22.02 -24.73 2.06
N GLY A 854 21.03 -24.20 1.32
CA GLY A 854 21.24 -23.21 0.26
C GLY A 854 21.46 -23.79 -1.12
N THR A 855 21.43 -25.11 -1.29
CA THR A 855 21.65 -25.78 -2.58
C THR A 855 20.38 -25.69 -3.45
N PRO A 856 20.45 -25.11 -4.67
CA PRO A 856 19.31 -25.11 -5.59
C PRO A 856 19.07 -26.51 -6.18
N PRO A 857 17.81 -26.94 -6.37
CA PRO A 857 17.52 -28.18 -7.08
C PRO A 857 18.07 -28.15 -8.51
N PRO A 858 18.54 -29.29 -9.07
CA PRO A 858 19.01 -29.35 -10.45
C PRO A 858 17.97 -28.87 -11.48
N PHE A 859 16.69 -29.14 -11.22
CA PHE A 859 15.59 -28.65 -12.05
C PHE A 859 15.52 -27.11 -12.06
N TYR A 860 15.65 -26.47 -10.90
CA TYR A 860 15.61 -25.01 -10.78
C TYR A 860 16.68 -24.35 -11.66
N ASP A 861 17.94 -24.80 -11.57
CA ASP A 861 19.03 -24.22 -12.37
C ASP A 861 18.83 -24.44 -13.87
N ALA A 862 18.32 -25.60 -14.28
CA ALA A 862 17.99 -25.89 -15.67
C ALA A 862 16.83 -25.02 -16.17
N TYR A 863 15.79 -24.85 -15.35
CA TYR A 863 14.63 -24.02 -15.66
C TYR A 863 15.00 -22.54 -15.78
N VAL A 864 15.84 -22.02 -14.88
CA VAL A 864 16.36 -20.65 -14.95
C VAL A 864 17.11 -20.40 -16.26
N ARG A 865 17.91 -21.37 -16.74
CA ARG A 865 18.56 -21.25 -18.05
C ARG A 865 17.57 -21.21 -19.21
N GLU A 866 16.53 -22.06 -19.18
CA GLU A 866 15.45 -22.03 -20.19
C GLU A 866 14.69 -20.70 -20.18
N VAL A 867 14.47 -20.11 -18.99
CA VAL A 867 13.90 -18.76 -18.82
C VAL A 867 14.80 -17.71 -19.49
N GLN A 868 16.12 -17.75 -19.25
CA GLN A 868 17.08 -16.84 -19.88
C GLN A 868 17.08 -16.97 -21.42
N GLU A 869 17.01 -18.17 -21.97
CA GLU A 869 16.89 -18.38 -23.41
C GLU A 869 15.57 -17.84 -23.97
N THR A 870 14.47 -18.00 -23.23
CA THR A 870 13.16 -17.47 -23.62
C THR A 870 13.17 -15.93 -23.65
N ILE A 871 13.78 -15.29 -22.64
CA ILE A 871 13.98 -13.83 -22.62
C ILE A 871 14.74 -13.39 -23.88
N LYS A 872 15.88 -14.03 -24.16
CA LYS A 872 16.72 -13.64 -25.30
C LYS A 872 16.00 -13.82 -26.64
N ARG A 873 15.30 -14.95 -26.80
CA ARG A 873 14.50 -15.25 -28.00
C ARG A 873 13.40 -14.20 -28.22
N ASN A 874 12.64 -13.86 -27.19
CA ASN A 874 11.55 -12.89 -27.31
C ASN A 874 12.09 -11.47 -27.60
N ALA A 875 13.17 -11.05 -26.94
CA ALA A 875 13.84 -9.78 -27.22
C ALA A 875 14.34 -9.70 -28.67
N ARG A 876 14.95 -10.78 -29.17
CA ARG A 876 15.43 -10.86 -30.56
C ARG A 876 14.30 -10.76 -31.58
N LEU A 877 13.18 -11.46 -31.36
CA LEU A 877 12.06 -11.43 -32.31
C LEU A 877 11.42 -10.06 -32.43
N GLU A 878 11.21 -9.36 -31.30
CA GLU A 878 10.71 -7.99 -31.33
C GLU A 878 11.73 -7.05 -32.00
N PHE A 879 13.02 -7.16 -31.66
CA PHE A 879 14.07 -6.35 -32.28
C PHE A 879 14.05 -6.49 -33.81
N GLU A 880 13.99 -7.73 -34.32
CA GLU A 880 13.98 -7.99 -35.76
C GLU A 880 12.70 -7.46 -36.43
N ALA A 881 11.55 -7.57 -35.76
CA ALA A 881 10.29 -7.01 -36.25
C ALA A 881 10.34 -5.47 -36.33
N ILE A 882 10.77 -4.79 -35.27
CA ILE A 882 10.92 -3.32 -35.24
C ILE A 882 11.91 -2.87 -36.32
N TRP A 883 13.04 -3.55 -36.45
CA TRP A 883 14.05 -3.23 -37.45
C TRP A 883 13.49 -3.31 -38.87
N ARG A 884 12.87 -4.45 -39.21
CA ARG A 884 12.28 -4.70 -40.53
C ARG A 884 11.17 -3.69 -40.86
N GLU A 885 10.27 -3.41 -39.91
CA GLU A 885 9.17 -2.47 -40.14
C GLU A 885 9.66 -1.03 -40.28
N ASN A 886 10.72 -0.65 -39.56
CA ASN A 886 11.34 0.66 -39.73
C ASN A 886 11.96 0.81 -41.13
N GLU A 887 12.72 -0.18 -41.60
CA GLU A 887 13.29 -0.17 -42.96
C GLU A 887 12.21 -0.12 -44.04
N ARG A 888 11.09 -0.82 -43.83
CA ARG A 888 9.97 -0.88 -44.79
C ARG A 888 9.15 0.40 -44.85
N THR A 889 8.90 1.04 -43.70
CA THR A 889 7.89 2.12 -43.59
C THR A 889 8.48 3.50 -43.28
N GLY A 890 9.71 3.57 -42.77
CA GLY A 890 10.31 4.79 -42.24
C GLY A 890 9.70 5.29 -40.93
N VAL A 891 8.72 4.59 -40.36
CA VAL A 891 8.10 4.98 -39.08
C VAL A 891 9.13 4.83 -37.94
N PRO A 892 9.25 5.80 -37.01
CA PRO A 892 10.21 5.72 -35.91
C PRO A 892 10.03 4.44 -35.08
N ARG A 893 11.15 3.82 -34.68
CA ARG A 893 11.21 2.58 -33.89
C ARG A 893 10.47 2.71 -32.56
N SER A 894 10.56 3.87 -31.91
CA SER A 894 9.84 4.17 -30.67
C SER A 894 8.32 4.16 -30.85
N VAL A 895 7.81 4.49 -32.04
CA VAL A 895 6.37 4.39 -32.38
C VAL A 895 6.03 2.96 -32.75
N LEU A 896 6.86 2.28 -33.56
CA LEU A 896 6.65 0.88 -33.93
C LEU A 896 6.59 -0.06 -32.72
N SER A 897 7.41 0.19 -31.69
CA SER A 897 7.31 -0.50 -30.39
C SER A 897 5.88 -0.45 -29.83
N ASP A 898 5.27 0.74 -29.78
CA ASP A 898 3.91 0.90 -29.27
C ASP A 898 2.88 0.26 -30.23
N THR A 899 3.02 0.47 -31.54
CA THR A 899 2.14 -0.11 -32.56
C THR A 899 2.12 -1.64 -32.53
N LEU A 900 3.29 -2.29 -32.44
CA LEU A 900 3.38 -3.75 -32.30
C LEU A 900 2.74 -4.22 -31.00
N SER A 901 3.00 -3.51 -29.89
CA SER A 901 2.42 -3.85 -28.57
C SER A 901 0.89 -3.82 -28.61
N VAL A 902 0.32 -2.79 -29.24
CA VAL A 902 -1.14 -2.64 -29.41
C VAL A 902 -1.69 -3.75 -30.30
N ALA A 903 -1.06 -4.00 -31.47
CA ALA A 903 -1.51 -5.04 -32.40
C ALA A 903 -1.50 -6.44 -31.76
N ILE A 904 -0.44 -6.78 -31.02
CA ILE A 904 -0.34 -8.06 -30.30
C ILE A 904 -1.42 -8.17 -29.24
N THR A 905 -1.59 -7.11 -28.44
CA THR A 905 -2.57 -7.12 -27.35
C THR A 905 -4.00 -7.24 -27.86
N GLN A 906 -4.35 -6.54 -28.95
CA GLN A 906 -5.68 -6.61 -29.55
C GLN A 906 -5.95 -7.99 -30.15
N LEU A 907 -5.00 -8.52 -30.91
CA LEU A 907 -5.13 -9.86 -31.50
C LEU A 907 -5.19 -10.95 -30.43
N ASP A 908 -4.41 -10.84 -29.36
CA ASP A 908 -4.48 -11.75 -28.21
C ASP A 908 -5.90 -11.80 -27.63
N GLU A 909 -6.51 -10.64 -27.36
CA GLU A 909 -7.90 -10.59 -26.88
C GLU A 909 -8.92 -11.23 -27.82
N GLU A 910 -8.77 -11.00 -29.12
CA GLU A 910 -9.64 -11.59 -30.14
C GLU A 910 -9.47 -13.12 -30.17
N LEU A 911 -8.23 -13.61 -30.09
CA LEU A 911 -7.92 -15.04 -30.10
C LEU A 911 -8.44 -15.75 -28.85
N GLN A 912 -8.34 -15.13 -27.67
CA GLN A 912 -8.86 -15.69 -26.42
C GLN A 912 -10.39 -15.93 -26.47
N LYS A 913 -11.11 -15.12 -27.26
CA LYS A 913 -12.57 -15.19 -27.45
C LYS A 913 -12.98 -15.99 -28.70
N SER A 914 -12.04 -16.46 -29.49
CA SER A 914 -12.31 -17.13 -30.77
C SER A 914 -12.62 -18.63 -30.59
N GLU A 915 -13.35 -19.19 -31.56
CA GLU A 915 -13.61 -20.64 -31.66
C GLU A 915 -12.34 -21.46 -31.95
N LEU A 916 -11.21 -20.82 -32.27
CA LEU A 916 -9.92 -21.51 -32.45
C LEU A 916 -9.47 -22.22 -31.17
N TRP A 917 -9.87 -21.70 -30.00
CA TRP A 917 -9.61 -22.34 -28.73
C TRP A 917 -10.30 -23.71 -28.59
N ASP A 918 -11.46 -23.87 -29.22
CA ASP A 918 -12.26 -25.09 -29.13
C ASP A 918 -11.71 -26.21 -30.04
N ASN A 919 -10.80 -25.88 -30.97
CA ASN A 919 -10.04 -26.86 -31.74
C ASN A 919 -8.96 -27.51 -30.86
N ILE A 920 -9.30 -28.63 -30.24
CA ILE A 920 -8.43 -29.35 -29.29
C ILE A 920 -7.04 -29.71 -29.89
N PRO A 921 -6.92 -30.28 -31.10
CA PRO A 921 -5.62 -30.55 -31.71
C PRO A 921 -4.73 -29.31 -31.86
N LEU A 922 -5.30 -28.21 -32.38
CA LEU A 922 -4.59 -26.94 -32.54
C LEU A 922 -4.19 -26.35 -31.18
N ARG A 923 -5.10 -26.37 -30.21
CA ARG A 923 -4.87 -25.89 -28.85
C ARG A 923 -3.70 -26.64 -28.21
N LYS A 924 -3.71 -27.97 -28.25
CA LYS A 924 -2.63 -28.79 -27.68
C LYS A 924 -1.28 -28.56 -28.37
N ALA A 925 -1.27 -28.46 -29.70
CA ALA A 925 -0.06 -28.16 -30.45
C ALA A 925 0.53 -26.78 -30.08
N THR A 926 -0.32 -25.76 -30.03
CA THR A 926 0.08 -24.39 -29.69
C THR A 926 0.61 -24.30 -28.26
N LEU A 927 -0.08 -24.90 -27.28
CA LEU A 927 0.36 -24.89 -25.89
C LEU A 927 1.67 -25.67 -25.69
N LYS A 928 1.87 -26.77 -26.44
CA LYS A 928 3.15 -27.51 -26.43
C LYS A 928 4.32 -26.66 -26.92
N ASP A 929 4.09 -25.76 -27.88
CA ASP A 929 5.11 -24.84 -28.40
C ASP A 929 5.32 -23.60 -27.51
N ALA A 930 4.29 -23.22 -26.74
CA ALA A 930 4.31 -22.06 -25.87
C ALA A 930 4.91 -22.33 -24.49
N LEU A 931 4.63 -23.51 -23.92
CA LEU A 931 5.06 -23.90 -22.59
C LEU A 931 6.56 -24.29 -22.55
N PRO A 932 7.28 -24.05 -21.44
CA PRO A 932 8.65 -24.52 -21.25
C PRO A 932 8.76 -26.04 -21.39
N LYS A 933 9.78 -26.50 -22.12
CA LYS A 933 9.98 -27.94 -22.40
C LYS A 933 10.25 -28.71 -21.13
N LEU A 934 11.03 -28.15 -20.21
CA LEU A 934 11.35 -28.81 -18.94
C LEU A 934 10.10 -29.05 -18.08
N LEU A 935 9.11 -28.15 -18.11
CA LEU A 935 7.84 -28.37 -17.41
C LEU A 935 7.04 -29.50 -18.05
N ILE A 936 6.97 -29.54 -19.38
CA ILE A 936 6.28 -30.63 -20.11
C ILE A 936 6.94 -31.98 -19.82
N GLU A 937 8.28 -32.06 -19.90
CA GLU A 937 9.04 -33.29 -19.63
C GLU A 937 8.88 -33.76 -18.18
N LYS A 938 8.79 -32.82 -17.24
CA LYS A 938 8.73 -33.13 -15.82
C LYS A 938 7.33 -33.49 -15.30
N ILE A 939 6.29 -32.82 -15.80
CA ILE A 939 4.91 -32.92 -15.27
C ILE A 939 3.97 -33.65 -16.25
N GLY A 940 4.25 -33.55 -17.55
CA GLY A 940 3.37 -34.03 -18.62
C GLY A 940 2.36 -32.97 -19.08
N LEU A 941 2.09 -32.91 -20.38
CA LEU A 941 1.22 -31.89 -20.97
C LEU A 941 -0.21 -31.95 -20.43
N GLU A 942 -0.84 -33.14 -20.37
CA GLU A 942 -2.22 -33.28 -19.90
C GLU A 942 -2.38 -32.79 -18.45
N THR A 943 -1.48 -33.20 -17.56
CA THR A 943 -1.46 -32.76 -16.16
C THR A 943 -1.30 -31.24 -16.02
N LEU A 944 -0.50 -30.61 -16.90
CA LEU A 944 -0.37 -29.14 -16.92
C LEU A 944 -1.68 -28.47 -17.31
N LEU A 945 -2.37 -29.00 -18.32
CA LEU A 945 -3.65 -28.47 -18.78
C LEU A 945 -4.77 -28.62 -17.74
N GLU A 946 -4.68 -29.61 -16.85
CA GLU A 946 -5.61 -29.79 -15.74
C GLU A 946 -5.33 -28.86 -14.56
N ARG A 947 -4.06 -28.58 -14.26
CA ARG A 947 -3.65 -27.78 -13.08
C ARG A 947 -3.71 -26.28 -13.32
N ILE A 948 -3.35 -25.83 -14.51
CA ILE A 948 -3.32 -24.40 -14.83
C ILE A 948 -4.76 -23.92 -15.11
N PRO A 949 -5.21 -22.80 -14.53
CA PRO A 949 -6.55 -22.27 -14.77
C PRO A 949 -6.86 -22.06 -16.26
N ASP A 950 -8.08 -22.38 -16.70
CA ASP A 950 -8.50 -22.31 -18.12
C ASP A 950 -8.31 -20.91 -18.70
N ASN A 951 -8.67 -19.86 -17.96
CA ASN A 951 -8.45 -18.48 -18.38
C ASN A 951 -6.96 -18.16 -18.59
N TYR A 952 -6.06 -18.71 -17.76
CA TYR A 952 -4.62 -18.55 -17.93
C TYR A 952 -4.09 -19.30 -19.15
N LEU A 953 -4.56 -20.54 -19.40
CA LEU A 953 -4.20 -21.30 -20.60
C LEU A 953 -4.68 -20.62 -21.89
N ARG A 954 -5.90 -20.05 -21.88
CA ARG A 954 -6.42 -19.22 -22.96
C ARG A 954 -5.52 -18.02 -23.23
N SER A 955 -5.08 -17.33 -22.19
CA SER A 955 -4.14 -16.20 -22.35
C SER A 955 -2.77 -16.63 -22.86
N ILE A 956 -2.25 -17.81 -22.49
CA ILE A 956 -1.00 -18.34 -23.08
C ILE A 956 -1.19 -18.58 -24.58
N PHE A 957 -2.31 -19.20 -24.96
CA PHE A 957 -2.62 -19.49 -26.35
C PHE A 957 -2.73 -18.23 -27.21
N GLY A 958 -3.50 -17.23 -26.74
CA GLY A 958 -3.68 -15.96 -27.44
C GLY A 958 -2.37 -15.18 -27.56
N SER A 959 -1.67 -14.94 -26.46
CA SER A 959 -0.43 -14.15 -26.43
C SER A 959 0.68 -14.80 -27.27
N TYR A 960 0.80 -16.13 -27.25
CA TYR A 960 1.78 -16.85 -28.06
C TYR A 960 1.50 -16.72 -29.54
N LEU A 961 0.27 -16.98 -29.99
CA LEU A 961 -0.07 -16.88 -31.42
C LEU A 961 0.02 -15.43 -31.91
N ALA A 962 -0.53 -14.49 -31.14
CA ALA A 962 -0.55 -13.07 -31.50
C ALA A 962 0.87 -12.50 -31.65
N SER A 963 1.74 -12.73 -30.66
CA SER A 963 3.12 -12.23 -30.70
C SER A 963 3.91 -12.83 -31.87
N ARG A 964 3.83 -14.15 -32.10
CA ARG A 964 4.53 -14.81 -33.21
C ARG A 964 4.05 -14.32 -34.57
N PHE A 965 2.74 -14.16 -34.73
CA PHE A 965 2.16 -13.65 -35.97
C PHE A 965 2.58 -12.21 -36.25
N VAL A 966 2.42 -11.31 -35.29
CA VAL A 966 2.74 -9.89 -35.46
C VAL A 966 4.23 -9.66 -35.65
N TYR A 967 5.11 -10.42 -34.98
CA TYR A 967 6.55 -10.31 -35.23
C TYR A 967 6.97 -10.84 -36.60
N GLU A 968 6.26 -11.82 -37.16
CA GLU A 968 6.54 -12.37 -38.49
C GLU A 968 5.99 -11.47 -39.62
N TYR A 969 4.74 -11.01 -39.51
CA TYR A 969 4.03 -10.31 -40.59
C TYR A 969 3.86 -8.80 -40.39
N GLY A 970 4.29 -8.26 -39.23
CA GLY A 970 4.14 -6.85 -38.89
C GLY A 970 2.81 -6.51 -38.21
N PRO A 971 2.58 -5.23 -37.84
CA PRO A 971 1.42 -4.81 -37.04
C PRO A 971 0.11 -4.70 -37.83
N ASN A 972 0.17 -4.60 -39.16
CA ASN A 972 -1.02 -4.51 -40.04
C ASN A 972 -0.99 -5.59 -41.13
N PRO A 973 -1.00 -6.89 -40.77
CA PRO A 973 -0.94 -7.97 -41.74
C PRO A 973 -2.30 -8.19 -42.42
N SER A 974 -2.30 -8.80 -43.61
CA SER A 974 -3.55 -9.14 -44.30
C SER A 974 -4.27 -10.30 -43.59
N GLN A 975 -5.59 -10.38 -43.73
CA GLN A 975 -6.36 -11.51 -43.20
C GLN A 975 -5.89 -12.87 -43.78
N PHE A 976 -5.44 -12.87 -45.04
CA PHE A 976 -4.84 -14.05 -45.68
C PHE A 976 -3.50 -14.45 -45.05
N ALA A 977 -2.72 -13.49 -44.55
CA ALA A 977 -1.47 -13.79 -43.84
C ALA A 977 -1.73 -14.57 -42.55
N PHE A 978 -2.80 -14.23 -41.83
CA PHE A 978 -3.20 -15.01 -40.64
C PHE A 978 -3.60 -16.43 -41.03
N PHE A 979 -4.35 -16.60 -42.12
CA PHE A 979 -4.69 -17.93 -42.63
C PHE A 979 -3.45 -18.74 -43.01
N ASP A 980 -2.48 -18.17 -43.72
CA ASP A 980 -1.22 -18.86 -44.07
C ASP A 980 -0.38 -19.20 -42.82
N PHE A 981 -0.32 -18.29 -41.85
CA PHE A 981 0.34 -18.52 -40.56
C PHE A 981 -0.29 -19.68 -39.78
N MET A 982 -1.63 -19.77 -39.79
CA MET A 982 -2.36 -20.87 -39.16
C MET A 982 -2.28 -22.17 -39.94
N GLY A 983 -2.29 -22.13 -41.29
CA GLY A 983 -2.16 -23.30 -42.15
C GLY A 983 -0.84 -24.05 -41.96
N LYS A 984 0.24 -23.34 -41.59
CA LYS A 984 1.52 -23.95 -41.20
C LYS A 984 1.50 -24.68 -39.84
N ARG A 985 0.52 -24.36 -38.98
CA ARG A 985 0.39 -24.87 -37.60
C ARG A 985 -0.76 -25.82 -37.40
N MET A 986 -1.72 -25.88 -38.32
CA MET A 986 -2.76 -26.89 -38.28
C MET A 986 -2.10 -28.28 -38.40
N PRO A 987 -2.46 -29.24 -37.53
CA PRO A 987 -2.03 -30.62 -37.70
C PRO A 987 -2.43 -31.06 -39.11
N LYS A 988 -1.48 -31.55 -39.90
CA LYS A 988 -1.84 -32.21 -41.16
C LYS A 988 -2.59 -33.48 -40.78
N GLU A 989 -3.82 -33.62 -41.27
CA GLU A 989 -4.54 -34.89 -41.15
C GLU A 989 -3.64 -35.97 -41.77
N GLU A 990 -3.25 -36.96 -40.97
CA GLU A 990 -2.71 -38.21 -41.51
C GLU A 990 -3.85 -38.88 -42.27
N ILE A 991 -3.80 -38.79 -43.60
CA ILE A 991 -4.71 -39.49 -44.53
C ILE A 991 -4.37 -40.97 -44.56
#